data_AF-A0A438KCV5-F1
#
_entry.id   AF-A0A438KCV5-F1
#
_cell.length_a   1.000
_cell.length_b   1.000
_cell.length_c   1.000
_cell.angle_alpha   90.00
_cell.angle_beta   90.00
_cell.angle_gamma   90.00
#
_symmetry.space_group_name_H-M   'P 1'
#
loop_
_entity.id
_entity.type
_entity.pdbx_description
1 polymer ?
#
loop_
_entity_poly.entity_id
_entity_poly.type
_entity_poly.pdbx_seq_one_letter_code
_entity_poly.pdbx_strand_id
1 'polypeptide(L)'
;MYLARFCHAILPLNFSISKFMRKLDGISGCKVLVSSEEKLLFDNFINIICSFDPDILIGWDIQGGSLGFLAERASHLERVADEMLPENLVDDSVLLEEAIIEDEWGRTHASGVHVGGRIVLNVWRLMRGEIKLNMYTAESVAEAVLRQKIPSIRNRVLTKWFSSGPGRARYRSIEYVIHRAKLNFEIMNQLDMINRTSELARVFGIDFFSVLSRGSQYRVESMFLRLAHTQNFLAISPGPQQVATQPAMECLPLVMEPESGFYADPVVVLDFQSLYPSMIIAYNLCYSTCLGKVAPSKADVLGVSIYSPDPHALHDLKDQILLTPNGVMYVPSKARKGVLPRLLEEILSTRIMVKKAMKKLVPSQQIFNARQLALKLIANVTYGYTAAGYSGRMPCAELADSIVQCGRRTLENAISLVNTHDKWKAKVIYGDTDSMFVLLKGRTVKESFQIGHEIASAVTAMNPNPVTLKMEKVYHPCFLLTKKRYVGYSYESPDQIEPTFDAKGIETVRRDTCGAVAKTMEQSLRLFFEHQDISKVKVYLQRQWKRILSGRVSLQDFVFAKEVRLGTYSSRASSLPPAAIVAIKAMRADPRAEPCYAERVPYVVIHGEPGARLVDLVVDPLDLLAIDSPYRLNDQYYINKQIIPALQRVFGLVGADLYQWFSEMPRPVREAYAKHKSHAPNPYRTRIDFYYLSKHCILCGELSPASAHICDKCSKDGTAVAAAVIGRTAKLERDIQHLAAICRHCGGGDWIVESGVKCTSLACSVFYERRKVQKDLQGLSSVATEAGFYPKCMVEWF
;
A
#
# COMPACT_ATOMS: atom_id res chain seq x y z
N MET A 1 -11.89 -31.24 -11.75
CA MET A 1 -12.06 -29.84 -11.28
C MET A 1 -10.75 -29.02 -11.23
N TYR A 2 -9.57 -29.62 -11.46
CA TYR A 2 -8.28 -29.03 -11.06
C TYR A 2 -7.33 -28.58 -12.20
N LEU A 3 -7.56 -28.99 -13.45
CA LEU A 3 -6.64 -28.75 -14.58
C LEU A 3 -6.41 -27.27 -14.97
N ALA A 4 -7.29 -26.34 -14.56
CA ALA A 4 -7.14 -24.92 -14.89
C ALA A 4 -6.10 -24.15 -14.04
N ARG A 5 -5.46 -24.80 -13.05
CA ARG A 5 -4.36 -24.21 -12.25
C ARG A 5 -2.96 -24.52 -12.80
N PHE A 6 -2.83 -25.40 -13.80
CA PHE A 6 -1.54 -25.86 -14.31
C PHE A 6 -1.06 -25.05 -15.52
N CYS A 7 -0.22 -24.02 -15.29
CA CYS A 7 0.75 -23.49 -16.27
C CYS A 7 1.79 -22.52 -15.67
N HIS A 8 2.38 -22.86 -14.52
CA HIS A 8 3.48 -22.07 -13.91
C HIS A 8 4.88 -22.63 -14.23
N ALA A 9 5.21 -22.73 -15.53
CA ALA A 9 6.59 -22.74 -16.06
C ALA A 9 6.58 -22.73 -17.60
N ILE A 10 6.74 -21.56 -18.24
CA ILE A 10 6.98 -21.46 -19.70
C ILE A 10 8.01 -20.35 -19.97
N LEU A 11 9.23 -20.75 -20.37
CA LEU A 11 10.29 -19.90 -20.93
C LEU A 11 10.37 -20.09 -22.46
N PRO A 12 10.97 -19.14 -23.22
CA PRO A 12 10.94 -19.18 -24.68
C PRO A 12 12.08 -19.98 -25.35
N LEU A 13 11.67 -20.87 -26.26
CA LEU A 13 12.31 -21.27 -27.54
C LEU A 13 13.48 -22.29 -27.62
N ASN A 14 13.39 -23.05 -28.73
CA ASN A 14 14.42 -23.71 -29.55
C ASN A 14 15.44 -24.72 -28.96
N PHE A 15 15.15 -26.03 -29.10
CA PHE A 15 15.81 -26.92 -30.10
C PHE A 15 15.05 -28.27 -30.23
N SER A 16 15.44 -29.10 -31.20
CA SER A 16 14.80 -30.39 -31.59
C SER A 16 15.26 -31.56 -30.68
N ILE A 17 14.70 -32.79 -30.65
CA ILE A 17 13.78 -33.54 -31.54
C ILE A 17 12.71 -34.30 -30.71
N SER A 18 11.45 -34.35 -31.17
CA SER A 18 10.55 -35.55 -31.16
C SER A 18 9.10 -35.20 -31.56
N LYS A 19 8.41 -36.18 -32.18
CA LYS A 19 7.02 -36.17 -32.71
C LYS A 19 6.22 -34.86 -32.56
N PHE A 20 6.16 -34.07 -33.64
CA PHE A 20 5.20 -32.96 -33.77
C PHE A 20 3.75 -33.46 -33.82
N MET A 21 3.10 -33.55 -32.66
CA MET A 21 1.65 -33.38 -32.58
C MET A 21 1.31 -31.99 -33.15
N ARG A 22 0.38 -31.90 -34.11
CA ARG A 22 -0.14 -30.60 -34.56
C ARG A 22 -0.62 -29.81 -33.33
N LYS A 23 -0.31 -28.52 -33.25
CA LYS A 23 -0.80 -27.65 -32.16
C LYS A 23 -2.30 -27.46 -32.27
N LEU A 24 -3.08 -28.38 -31.70
CA LEU A 24 -4.54 -28.39 -31.75
C LEU A 24 -5.17 -27.15 -31.08
N ASP A 25 -4.43 -26.44 -30.24
CA ASP A 25 -4.84 -25.17 -29.59
C ASP A 25 -4.30 -23.90 -30.28
N GLY A 26 -3.54 -24.02 -31.39
CA GLY A 26 -3.08 -22.86 -32.18
C GLY A 26 -2.06 -21.92 -31.51
N ILE A 27 -1.57 -22.22 -30.29
CA ILE A 27 -0.72 -21.32 -29.49
C ILE A 27 0.65 -21.09 -30.16
N SER A 28 0.93 -19.86 -30.58
CA SER A 28 2.22 -19.45 -31.15
C SER A 28 3.29 -19.23 -30.06
N GLY A 29 4.57 -19.17 -30.45
CA GLY A 29 5.69 -18.79 -29.56
C GLY A 29 6.10 -19.76 -28.44
N CYS A 30 5.26 -20.72 -28.05
CA CYS A 30 5.54 -21.65 -26.94
C CYS A 30 5.70 -23.11 -27.39
N LYS A 31 6.54 -23.90 -26.70
CA LYS A 31 6.53 -25.37 -26.76
C LYS A 31 5.46 -25.88 -25.78
N VAL A 32 4.63 -26.82 -26.20
CA VAL A 32 3.59 -27.41 -25.36
C VAL A 32 3.88 -28.90 -25.22
N LEU A 33 4.10 -29.35 -24.00
CA LEU A 33 4.17 -30.77 -23.65
C LEU A 33 2.80 -31.18 -23.08
N VAL A 34 2.35 -32.39 -23.41
CA VAL A 34 1.06 -32.92 -22.97
C VAL A 34 1.29 -34.27 -22.30
N SER A 35 1.05 -34.34 -20.99
CA SER A 35 1.01 -35.59 -20.23
C SER A 35 -0.43 -36.12 -20.16
N SER A 36 -0.60 -37.44 -20.16
CA SER A 36 -1.88 -38.11 -19.89
C SER A 36 -2.26 -38.08 -18.40
N GLU A 37 -1.25 -38.08 -17.53
CA GLU A 37 -1.39 -38.24 -16.07
C GLU A 37 -0.69 -37.11 -15.30
N GLU A 38 -1.15 -36.84 -14.08
CA GLU A 38 -0.56 -35.80 -13.22
C GLU A 38 0.87 -36.17 -12.77
N LYS A 39 1.19 -37.45 -12.50
CA LYS A 39 2.55 -37.89 -12.11
C LYS A 39 3.59 -37.57 -13.20
N LEU A 40 3.31 -37.99 -14.43
CA LEU A 40 4.13 -37.65 -15.62
C LEU A 40 4.22 -36.14 -15.90
N LEU A 41 3.29 -35.32 -15.38
CA LEU A 41 3.39 -33.85 -15.46
C LEU A 41 4.41 -33.31 -14.44
N PHE A 42 4.45 -33.86 -13.23
CA PHE A 42 5.47 -33.54 -12.22
C PHE A 42 6.87 -33.96 -12.70
N ASP A 43 7.04 -35.18 -13.20
CA ASP A 43 8.34 -35.66 -13.71
C ASP A 43 8.88 -34.75 -14.82
N ASN A 44 8.03 -34.39 -15.78
CA ASN A 44 8.39 -33.46 -16.85
C ASN A 44 8.69 -32.04 -16.32
N PHE A 45 7.99 -31.56 -15.30
CA PHE A 45 8.24 -30.26 -14.68
C PHE A 45 9.59 -30.21 -13.95
N ILE A 46 9.92 -31.26 -13.18
CA ILE A 46 11.23 -31.39 -12.51
C ILE A 46 12.35 -31.50 -13.55
N ASN A 47 12.18 -32.32 -14.59
CA ASN A 47 13.16 -32.42 -15.69
C ASN A 47 13.40 -31.08 -16.39
N ILE A 48 12.37 -30.23 -16.54
CA ILE A 48 12.53 -28.85 -17.05
C ILE A 48 13.35 -28.00 -16.07
N ILE A 49 13.04 -28.01 -14.76
CA ILE A 49 13.81 -27.22 -13.78
C ILE A 49 15.27 -27.68 -13.74
N CYS A 50 15.54 -28.98 -13.71
CA CYS A 50 16.90 -29.51 -13.66
C CYS A 50 17.71 -29.28 -14.95
N SER A 51 17.06 -29.22 -16.12
CA SER A 51 17.75 -28.98 -17.40
C SER A 51 18.01 -27.50 -17.69
N PHE A 52 17.18 -26.59 -17.18
CA PHE A 52 17.42 -25.13 -17.28
C PHE A 52 18.27 -24.56 -16.13
N ASP A 53 18.31 -25.28 -14.99
CA ASP A 53 19.02 -24.93 -13.76
C ASP A 53 18.89 -23.45 -13.31
N PRO A 54 17.67 -22.91 -13.11
CA PRO A 54 17.48 -21.50 -12.81
C PRO A 54 17.93 -21.11 -11.40
N ASP A 55 18.75 -20.06 -11.27
CA ASP A 55 19.17 -19.48 -9.99
C ASP A 55 17.99 -18.94 -9.16
N ILE A 56 16.98 -18.37 -9.83
CA ILE A 56 15.85 -17.66 -9.22
C ILE A 56 14.52 -18.20 -9.76
N LEU A 57 13.67 -18.66 -8.86
CA LEU A 57 12.28 -19.03 -9.13
C LEU A 57 11.35 -17.88 -8.69
N ILE A 58 10.51 -17.40 -9.59
CA ILE A 58 9.56 -16.30 -9.33
C ILE A 58 8.12 -16.72 -9.59
N GLY A 59 7.18 -16.17 -8.81
CA GLY A 59 5.75 -16.39 -9.03
C GLY A 59 4.91 -15.34 -8.30
N TRP A 60 3.70 -15.08 -8.78
CA TRP A 60 2.82 -14.06 -8.20
C TRP A 60 2.56 -14.35 -6.73
N ASP A 61 1.91 -15.49 -6.47
CA ASP A 61 1.81 -16.13 -5.17
C ASP A 61 2.46 -17.52 -5.22
N ILE A 62 3.52 -17.67 -4.42
CA ILE A 62 4.30 -18.91 -4.31
C ILE A 62 3.61 -19.94 -3.40
N GLN A 63 2.85 -19.47 -2.40
CA GLN A 63 2.34 -20.30 -1.31
C GLN A 63 1.09 -21.07 -1.75
N GLY A 64 -0.04 -20.39 -1.94
CA GLY A 64 -1.31 -21.03 -2.31
C GLY A 64 -1.53 -21.22 -3.81
N GLY A 65 -0.81 -20.45 -4.64
CA GLY A 65 -1.04 -20.36 -6.09
C GLY A 65 -0.10 -21.15 -7.01
N SER A 66 1.10 -21.53 -6.57
CA SER A 66 2.09 -22.18 -7.46
C SER A 66 2.94 -23.26 -6.76
N LEU A 67 4.20 -22.99 -6.36
CA LEU A 67 5.10 -24.05 -5.88
C LEU A 67 4.57 -24.77 -4.62
N GLY A 68 3.99 -24.04 -3.66
CA GLY A 68 3.38 -24.65 -2.47
C GLY A 68 2.18 -25.55 -2.82
N PHE A 69 1.32 -25.13 -3.76
CA PHE A 69 0.23 -25.96 -4.28
C PHE A 69 0.73 -27.21 -5.02
N LEU A 70 1.84 -27.11 -5.76
CA LEU A 70 2.47 -28.26 -6.41
C LEU A 70 3.01 -29.26 -5.38
N ALA A 71 3.65 -28.78 -4.31
CA ALA A 71 4.13 -29.62 -3.21
C ALA A 71 2.98 -30.30 -2.44
N GLU A 72 1.94 -29.56 -2.07
CA GLU A 72 0.70 -30.11 -1.49
C GLU A 72 0.10 -31.22 -2.36
N ARG A 73 0.09 -31.02 -3.69
CA ARG A 73 -0.50 -31.96 -4.64
C ARG A 73 0.36 -33.20 -4.86
N ALA A 74 1.69 -33.05 -4.91
CA ALA A 74 2.63 -34.17 -5.03
C ALA A 74 2.53 -35.10 -3.82
N SER A 75 2.64 -34.56 -2.60
CA SER A 75 2.51 -35.31 -1.35
C SER A 75 1.16 -36.06 -1.24
N HIS A 76 0.07 -35.45 -1.72
CA HIS A 76 -1.22 -36.12 -1.77
C HIS A 76 -1.28 -37.27 -2.79
N LEU A 77 -0.61 -37.16 -3.93
CA LEU A 77 -0.54 -38.24 -4.93
C LEU A 77 0.34 -39.41 -4.47
N GLU A 78 1.43 -39.11 -3.75
CA GLU A 78 2.30 -40.12 -3.13
C GLU A 78 1.52 -40.90 -2.07
N ARG A 79 0.87 -40.22 -1.12
CA ARG A 79 0.08 -40.86 -0.07
C ARG A 79 -1.07 -41.74 -0.62
N VAL A 80 -1.68 -41.34 -1.74
CA VAL A 80 -2.72 -42.15 -2.42
C VAL A 80 -2.12 -43.35 -3.15
N ALA A 81 -0.85 -43.31 -3.57
CA ALA A 81 -0.16 -44.48 -4.10
C ALA A 81 0.18 -45.48 -2.97
N ASP A 82 0.62 -44.99 -1.81
CA ASP A 82 0.90 -45.82 -0.63
C ASP A 82 -0.38 -46.49 -0.09
N GLU A 83 -1.49 -45.75 0.01
CA GLU A 83 -2.83 -46.28 0.38
C GLU A 83 -3.39 -47.34 -0.61
N MET A 84 -2.77 -47.51 -1.79
CA MET A 84 -3.17 -48.48 -2.83
C MET A 84 -2.26 -49.71 -2.92
N LEU A 85 -1.16 -49.77 -2.14
CA LEU A 85 -0.26 -50.91 -2.09
C LEU A 85 -0.68 -51.89 -0.97
N PRO A 86 -0.68 -53.22 -1.19
CA PRO A 86 -0.93 -54.19 -0.12
C PRO A 86 0.17 -54.12 0.97
N GLU A 87 -0.23 -54.22 2.24
CA GLU A 87 0.55 -53.97 3.48
C GLU A 87 1.88 -54.75 3.68
N ASN A 88 2.37 -55.54 2.72
CA ASN A 88 3.43 -56.53 2.94
C ASN A 88 4.75 -56.30 2.19
N LEU A 89 5.04 -55.10 1.67
CA LEU A 89 6.32 -54.77 1.02
C LEU A 89 6.79 -53.31 1.26
N VAL A 90 7.03 -52.94 2.53
CA VAL A 90 7.89 -51.78 2.86
C VAL A 90 8.79 -52.17 4.04
N ASP A 91 10.00 -52.60 3.71
CA ASP A 91 11.15 -52.55 4.61
C ASP A 91 12.16 -51.55 4.03
N ASP A 92 12.88 -50.83 4.89
CA ASP A 92 13.73 -49.67 4.54
C ASP A 92 13.03 -48.51 3.79
N SER A 93 11.98 -47.94 4.38
CA SER A 93 11.75 -46.50 4.19
C SER A 93 12.69 -45.72 5.11
N VAL A 94 13.70 -45.07 4.54
CA VAL A 94 14.56 -44.13 5.28
C VAL A 94 13.67 -43.05 5.88
N LEU A 95 13.61 -43.00 7.22
CA LEU A 95 12.88 -41.98 7.96
C LEU A 95 13.41 -40.60 7.58
N LEU A 96 12.68 -39.92 6.68
CA LEU A 96 12.92 -38.53 6.33
C LEU A 96 12.36 -37.61 7.43
N GLU A 97 12.83 -37.85 8.67
CA GLU A 97 12.74 -36.92 9.81
C GLU A 97 13.69 -35.72 9.61
N GLU A 98 13.84 -35.24 8.36
CA GLU A 98 14.43 -33.94 8.11
C GLU A 98 13.41 -32.86 8.47
N ALA A 99 13.52 -32.44 9.73
CA ALA A 99 12.80 -31.36 10.38
C ALA A 99 12.03 -30.43 9.43
N ILE A 100 10.70 -30.43 9.56
CA ILE A 100 9.87 -29.32 9.07
C ILE A 100 10.29 -28.08 9.84
N ILE A 101 11.27 -27.34 9.32
CA ILE A 101 11.66 -26.05 9.85
C ILE A 101 10.43 -25.15 9.71
N GLU A 102 9.78 -24.86 10.83
CA GLU A 102 8.64 -23.94 10.88
C GLU A 102 9.12 -22.51 10.67
N ASP A 103 9.42 -22.17 9.42
CA ASP A 103 9.71 -20.81 8.97
C ASP A 103 8.42 -19.97 8.92
N GLU A 104 7.78 -19.79 10.08
CA GLU A 104 6.61 -18.93 10.26
C GLU A 104 6.91 -17.51 9.77
N TRP A 105 8.13 -17.02 10.01
CA TRP A 105 8.57 -15.71 9.54
C TRP A 105 8.57 -15.65 8.01
N GLY A 106 9.18 -16.61 7.33
CA GLY A 106 9.20 -16.67 5.87
C GLY A 106 7.81 -16.91 5.27
N ARG A 107 6.95 -17.72 5.91
CA ARG A 107 5.53 -17.85 5.51
C ARG A 107 4.78 -16.53 5.62
N THR A 108 5.01 -15.75 6.67
CA THR A 108 4.28 -14.48 6.91
C THR A 108 4.88 -13.27 6.19
N HIS A 109 6.17 -13.25 5.87
CA HIS A 109 6.90 -12.09 5.33
C HIS A 109 7.63 -12.31 3.99
N ALA A 110 7.98 -13.55 3.61
CA ALA A 110 8.76 -13.88 2.42
C ALA A 110 8.10 -15.01 1.58
N SER A 111 8.88 -15.90 0.93
CA SER A 111 8.33 -17.00 0.13
C SER A 111 7.63 -18.07 0.98
N GLY A 112 8.19 -18.43 2.14
CA GLY A 112 7.73 -19.55 2.97
C GLY A 112 7.89 -20.93 2.32
N VAL A 113 8.54 -20.98 1.15
CA VAL A 113 8.87 -22.16 0.36
C VAL A 113 10.33 -22.00 -0.02
N HIS A 114 11.11 -23.04 0.26
CA HIS A 114 12.56 -23.10 0.05
C HIS A 114 12.91 -24.19 -0.95
N VAL A 115 13.89 -23.93 -1.80
CA VAL A 115 14.41 -24.91 -2.76
C VAL A 115 15.93 -24.87 -2.66
N GLY A 116 16.57 -25.99 -2.36
CA GLY A 116 18.03 -26.07 -2.17
C GLY A 116 18.78 -25.47 -3.36
N GLY A 117 19.73 -24.58 -3.09
CA GLY A 117 20.53 -23.89 -4.10
C GLY A 117 19.84 -22.77 -4.89
N ARG A 118 18.52 -22.56 -4.74
CA ARG A 118 17.75 -21.58 -5.56
C ARG A 118 17.06 -20.52 -4.72
N ILE A 119 16.96 -19.30 -5.25
CA ILE A 119 16.27 -18.18 -4.61
C ILE A 119 14.80 -18.19 -5.02
N VAL A 120 13.88 -18.27 -4.07
CA VAL A 120 12.43 -18.28 -4.33
C VAL A 120 11.81 -16.92 -3.99
N LEU A 121 11.21 -16.24 -4.98
CA LEU A 121 10.64 -14.90 -4.83
C LEU A 121 9.12 -14.90 -5.00
N ASN A 122 8.41 -14.50 -3.94
CA ASN A 122 6.96 -14.26 -3.95
C ASN A 122 6.69 -12.79 -4.34
N VAL A 123 6.24 -12.57 -5.58
CA VAL A 123 6.19 -11.23 -6.19
C VAL A 123 5.14 -10.34 -5.51
N TRP A 124 3.96 -10.84 -5.13
CA TRP A 124 2.95 -9.97 -4.48
C TRP A 124 3.43 -9.40 -3.15
N ARG A 125 4.24 -10.18 -2.40
CA ARG A 125 4.87 -9.75 -1.15
C ARG A 125 5.96 -8.71 -1.39
N LEU A 126 6.82 -8.91 -2.39
CA LEU A 126 7.83 -7.93 -2.79
C LEU A 126 7.18 -6.59 -3.19
N MET A 127 6.10 -6.63 -3.97
CA MET A 127 5.36 -5.42 -4.39
C MET A 127 4.81 -4.60 -3.22
N ARG A 128 4.53 -5.20 -2.06
CA ARG A 128 4.11 -4.46 -0.85
C ARG A 128 5.22 -3.59 -0.27
N GLY A 129 6.48 -3.98 -0.42
CA GLY A 129 7.64 -3.17 -0.03
C GLY A 129 7.93 -2.04 -1.02
N GLU A 130 7.72 -2.29 -2.32
CA GLU A 130 8.08 -1.38 -3.40
C GLU A 130 7.08 -0.25 -3.65
N ILE A 131 5.80 -0.57 -3.74
CA ILE A 131 4.75 0.37 -4.16
C ILE A 131 3.62 0.43 -3.15
N LYS A 132 3.09 1.64 -2.91
CA LYS A 132 2.03 1.88 -1.92
C LYS A 132 0.63 1.87 -2.57
N LEU A 133 0.08 0.68 -2.79
CA LEU A 133 -1.27 0.51 -3.35
C LEU A 133 -2.33 0.23 -2.27
N ASN A 134 -3.60 0.42 -2.63
CA ASN A 134 -4.75 0.04 -1.78
C ASN A 134 -5.05 -1.46 -1.85
N MET A 135 -4.85 -2.07 -3.03
CA MET A 135 -4.96 -3.51 -3.29
C MET A 135 -3.69 -3.98 -4.00
N TYR A 136 -3.26 -5.21 -3.72
CA TYR A 136 -2.05 -5.82 -4.28
C TYR A 136 -2.39 -7.05 -5.14
N THR A 137 -3.49 -6.96 -5.89
CA THR A 137 -3.79 -7.94 -6.93
C THR A 137 -2.89 -7.70 -8.14
N ALA A 138 -2.64 -8.73 -8.96
CA ALA A 138 -1.77 -8.60 -10.14
C ALA A 138 -2.29 -7.53 -11.12
N GLU A 139 -3.61 -7.35 -11.23
CA GLU A 139 -4.23 -6.31 -12.06
C GLU A 139 -3.93 -4.90 -11.52
N SER A 140 -3.98 -4.72 -10.19
CA SER A 140 -3.70 -3.45 -9.52
C SER A 140 -2.24 -3.04 -9.68
N VAL A 141 -1.32 -4.01 -9.62
CA VAL A 141 0.12 -3.78 -9.79
C VAL A 141 0.48 -3.56 -11.26
N ALA A 142 -0.10 -4.32 -12.20
CA ALA A 142 0.11 -4.12 -13.64
C ALA A 142 -0.29 -2.71 -14.09
N GLU A 143 -1.43 -2.19 -13.61
CA GLU A 143 -1.86 -0.81 -13.92
C GLU A 143 -0.95 0.25 -13.28
N ALA A 144 -0.40 -0.02 -12.10
CA ALA A 144 0.50 0.90 -11.41
C ALA A 144 1.92 0.93 -12.01
N VAL A 145 2.48 -0.23 -12.36
CA VAL A 145 3.89 -0.42 -12.77
C VAL A 145 4.05 -0.38 -14.29
N LEU A 146 3.25 -1.18 -15.02
CA LEU A 146 3.34 -1.33 -16.48
C LEU A 146 2.38 -0.40 -17.24
N ARG A 147 1.49 0.32 -16.53
CA ARG A 147 0.39 1.11 -17.10
C ARG A 147 -0.59 0.31 -17.96
N GLN A 148 -0.62 -1.00 -17.78
CA GLN A 148 -1.44 -1.93 -18.56
C GLN A 148 -2.64 -2.43 -17.73
N LYS A 149 -3.84 -2.34 -18.30
CA LYS A 149 -5.03 -3.02 -17.76
C LYS A 149 -5.06 -4.45 -18.27
N ILE A 150 -5.25 -5.40 -17.35
CA ILE A 150 -5.33 -6.83 -17.65
C ILE A 150 -6.64 -7.42 -17.09
N PRO A 151 -7.22 -8.45 -17.73
CA PRO A 151 -8.47 -9.05 -17.30
C PRO A 151 -8.25 -9.96 -16.08
N SER A 152 -9.24 -10.02 -15.19
CA SER A 152 -9.32 -10.97 -14.07
C SER A 152 -10.47 -11.94 -14.30
N ILE A 153 -10.15 -13.20 -14.58
CA ILE A 153 -11.12 -14.25 -14.93
C ILE A 153 -11.26 -15.22 -13.76
N ARG A 154 -12.50 -15.51 -13.35
CA ARG A 154 -12.78 -16.46 -12.25
C ARG A 154 -12.41 -17.89 -12.63
N ASN A 155 -11.85 -18.64 -11.69
CA ASN A 155 -11.40 -20.04 -11.88
C ASN A 155 -12.47 -20.95 -12.51
N ARG A 156 -13.75 -20.80 -12.16
CA ARG A 156 -14.87 -21.56 -12.76
C ARG A 156 -14.96 -21.39 -14.28
N VAL A 157 -14.65 -20.20 -14.81
CA VAL A 157 -14.66 -19.89 -16.25
C VAL A 157 -13.42 -20.50 -16.91
N LEU A 158 -12.23 -20.36 -16.31
CA LEU A 158 -11.00 -20.98 -16.81
C LEU A 158 -11.11 -22.51 -16.91
N THR A 159 -11.78 -23.16 -15.94
CA THR A 159 -12.09 -24.60 -15.98
C THR A 159 -13.01 -24.94 -17.16
N LYS A 160 -14.11 -24.18 -17.37
CA LYS A 160 -15.00 -24.43 -18.52
C LYS A 160 -14.29 -24.25 -19.86
N TRP A 161 -13.48 -23.19 -20.01
CA TRP A 161 -12.66 -22.96 -21.20
C TRP A 161 -11.68 -24.10 -21.43
N PHE A 162 -10.94 -24.55 -20.40
CA PHE A 162 -9.99 -25.66 -20.52
C PHE A 162 -10.68 -26.98 -20.87
N SER A 163 -11.77 -27.32 -20.17
CA SER A 163 -12.57 -28.54 -20.40
C SER A 163 -13.32 -28.54 -21.74
N SER A 164 -13.42 -27.42 -22.45
CA SER A 164 -13.98 -27.41 -23.81
C SER A 164 -13.12 -28.17 -24.83
N GLY A 165 -11.84 -28.42 -24.51
CA GLY A 165 -10.93 -29.22 -25.31
C GLY A 165 -10.17 -28.45 -26.40
N PRO A 166 -9.28 -29.15 -27.14
CA PRO A 166 -8.51 -28.57 -28.22
C PRO A 166 -9.38 -27.95 -29.31
N GLY A 167 -8.88 -26.92 -29.98
CA GLY A 167 -9.59 -26.23 -31.07
C GLY A 167 -10.84 -25.42 -30.65
N ARG A 168 -11.21 -25.41 -29.37
CA ARG A 168 -12.31 -24.62 -28.81
C ARG A 168 -11.78 -23.49 -27.93
N ALA A 169 -12.18 -23.39 -26.66
CA ALA A 169 -11.77 -22.31 -25.77
C ALA A 169 -10.52 -22.63 -24.92
N ARG A 170 -9.97 -23.84 -25.00
CA ARG A 170 -8.84 -24.27 -24.15
C ARG A 170 -7.60 -23.40 -24.31
N TYR A 171 -7.30 -22.93 -25.53
CA TYR A 171 -6.20 -22.01 -25.80
C TYR A 171 -6.28 -20.73 -24.94
N ARG A 172 -7.49 -20.23 -24.65
CA ARG A 172 -7.72 -19.00 -23.87
C ARG A 172 -7.32 -19.15 -22.42
N SER A 173 -7.56 -20.32 -21.82
CA SER A 173 -7.08 -20.62 -20.46
C SER A 173 -5.55 -20.70 -20.42
N ILE A 174 -4.94 -21.34 -21.42
CA ILE A 174 -3.48 -21.48 -21.49
C ILE A 174 -2.82 -20.11 -21.72
N GLU A 175 -3.33 -19.32 -22.67
CA GLU A 175 -2.89 -17.95 -22.95
C GLU A 175 -3.02 -17.03 -21.72
N TYR A 176 -4.14 -17.11 -21.00
CA TYR A 176 -4.34 -16.35 -19.76
C TYR A 176 -3.27 -16.67 -18.70
N VAL A 177 -2.93 -17.95 -18.50
CA VAL A 177 -1.90 -18.34 -17.54
C VAL A 177 -0.48 -18.00 -18.05
N ILE A 178 -0.20 -18.14 -19.36
CA ILE A 178 1.06 -17.67 -19.97
C ILE A 178 1.24 -16.16 -19.73
N HIS A 179 0.21 -15.35 -19.98
CA HIS A 179 0.27 -13.91 -19.73
C HIS A 179 0.49 -13.61 -18.25
N ARG A 180 -0.17 -14.34 -17.34
CA ARG A 180 0.05 -14.20 -15.88
C ARG A 180 1.46 -14.61 -15.45
N ALA A 181 2.08 -15.59 -16.11
CA ALA A 181 3.46 -16.00 -15.86
C ALA A 181 4.45 -14.91 -16.31
N LYS A 182 4.32 -14.43 -17.57
CA LYS A 182 5.16 -13.35 -18.14
C LYS A 182 5.08 -12.05 -17.34
N LEU A 183 3.87 -11.69 -16.89
CA LEU A 183 3.62 -10.48 -16.09
C LEU A 183 4.53 -10.40 -14.84
N ASN A 184 4.85 -11.52 -14.19
CA ASN A 184 5.77 -11.52 -13.04
C ASN A 184 7.15 -11.01 -13.43
N PHE A 185 7.67 -11.47 -14.57
CA PHE A 185 8.97 -11.05 -15.09
C PHE A 185 8.95 -9.59 -15.55
N GLU A 186 7.90 -9.18 -16.28
CA GLU A 186 7.73 -7.81 -16.77
C GLU A 186 7.69 -6.79 -15.61
N ILE A 187 6.93 -7.07 -14.54
CA ILE A 187 6.87 -6.22 -13.34
C ILE A 187 8.23 -6.13 -12.64
N MET A 188 8.91 -7.27 -12.44
CA MET A 188 10.22 -7.32 -11.77
C MET A 188 11.31 -6.58 -12.58
N ASN A 189 11.25 -6.67 -13.90
CA ASN A 189 12.17 -6.01 -14.82
C ASN A 189 11.90 -4.48 -14.90
N GLN A 190 10.64 -4.06 -14.99
CA GLN A 190 10.27 -2.63 -15.03
C GLN A 190 10.68 -1.87 -13.75
N LEU A 191 10.74 -2.57 -12.61
CA LEU A 191 11.19 -2.03 -11.32
C LEU A 191 12.70 -2.25 -11.05
N ASP A 192 13.44 -2.83 -12.01
CA ASP A 192 14.86 -3.16 -11.92
C ASP A 192 15.23 -3.93 -10.64
N MET A 193 14.32 -4.79 -10.16
CA MET A 193 14.41 -5.32 -8.79
C MET A 193 15.65 -6.19 -8.59
N ILE A 194 16.02 -7.02 -9.57
CA ILE A 194 17.16 -7.94 -9.44
C ILE A 194 18.47 -7.15 -9.41
N ASN A 195 18.76 -6.29 -10.40
CA ASN A 195 20.02 -5.55 -10.45
C ASN A 195 20.18 -4.61 -9.25
N ARG A 196 19.11 -3.89 -8.88
CA ARG A 196 19.10 -3.04 -7.68
C ARG A 196 19.36 -3.85 -6.41
N THR A 197 18.76 -5.03 -6.25
CA THR A 197 18.98 -5.90 -5.09
C THR A 197 20.42 -6.43 -5.05
N SER A 198 20.99 -6.81 -6.19
CA SER A 198 22.41 -7.20 -6.31
C SER A 198 23.37 -6.05 -5.95
N GLU A 199 23.04 -4.80 -6.32
CA GLU A 199 23.83 -3.63 -5.94
C GLU A 199 23.69 -3.29 -4.44
N LEU A 200 22.50 -3.45 -3.85
CA LEU A 200 22.31 -3.36 -2.40
C LEU A 200 23.12 -4.44 -1.66
N ALA A 201 23.09 -5.68 -2.15
CA ALA A 201 23.85 -6.81 -1.60
C ALA A 201 25.36 -6.51 -1.59
N ARG A 202 25.90 -6.00 -2.70
CA ARG A 202 27.30 -5.56 -2.83
C ARG A 202 27.67 -4.44 -1.86
N VAL A 203 26.82 -3.44 -1.66
CA VAL A 203 27.09 -2.31 -0.76
C VAL A 203 27.02 -2.71 0.72
N PHE A 204 26.08 -3.57 1.10
CA PHE A 204 25.97 -4.06 2.49
C PHE A 204 26.96 -5.21 2.78
N GLY A 205 27.35 -5.96 1.75
CA GLY A 205 28.17 -7.17 1.80
C GLY A 205 27.43 -8.39 2.36
N ILE A 206 26.12 -8.49 2.09
CA ILE A 206 25.27 -9.63 2.47
C ILE A 206 24.83 -10.40 1.22
N ASP A 207 24.32 -11.61 1.40
CA ASP A 207 23.72 -12.39 0.31
C ASP A 207 22.48 -11.69 -0.28
N PHE A 208 22.16 -12.02 -1.53
CA PHE A 208 21.06 -11.41 -2.29
C PHE A 208 19.70 -11.53 -1.56
N PHE A 209 19.38 -12.72 -1.04
CA PHE A 209 18.08 -12.97 -0.44
C PHE A 209 17.91 -12.22 0.88
N SER A 210 18.98 -12.10 1.68
CA SER A 210 18.99 -11.31 2.91
C SER A 210 18.75 -9.81 2.70
N VAL A 211 18.99 -9.25 1.52
CA VAL A 211 18.56 -7.88 1.21
C VAL A 211 17.02 -7.75 1.22
N LEU A 212 16.32 -8.80 0.78
CA LEU A 212 14.86 -8.83 0.68
C LEU A 212 14.21 -9.33 1.98
N SER A 213 14.78 -10.37 2.61
CA SER A 213 14.22 -11.01 3.80
C SER A 213 14.70 -10.38 5.11
N ARG A 214 15.99 -10.05 5.27
CA ARG A 214 16.51 -9.61 6.58
C ARG A 214 16.31 -8.11 6.82
N GLY A 215 15.92 -7.80 8.06
CA GLY A 215 15.67 -6.45 8.54
C GLY A 215 16.90 -5.55 8.60
N SER A 216 16.68 -4.29 8.93
CA SER A 216 17.70 -3.22 8.94
C SER A 216 18.92 -3.51 9.82
N GLN A 217 18.73 -4.11 11.01
CA GLN A 217 19.81 -4.43 11.94
C GLN A 217 20.93 -5.25 11.30
N TYR A 218 20.58 -6.30 10.54
CA TYR A 218 21.55 -7.18 9.89
C TYR A 218 22.45 -6.43 8.90
N ARG A 219 21.89 -5.42 8.22
CA ARG A 219 22.62 -4.59 7.24
C ARG A 219 23.59 -3.64 7.94
N VAL A 220 23.20 -3.09 9.10
CA VAL A 220 24.07 -2.26 9.95
C VAL A 220 25.21 -3.09 10.51
N GLU A 221 24.92 -4.23 11.14
CA GLU A 221 25.91 -5.17 11.68
C GLU A 221 26.94 -5.58 10.63
N SER A 222 26.48 -5.96 9.44
CA SER A 222 27.33 -6.42 8.35
C SER A 222 28.43 -5.40 8.01
N MET A 223 28.08 -4.11 7.92
CA MET A 223 29.03 -3.03 7.66
C MET A 223 29.84 -2.65 8.91
N PHE A 224 29.17 -2.52 10.06
CA PHE A 224 29.76 -2.08 11.32
C PHE A 224 30.82 -3.06 11.85
N LEU A 225 30.53 -4.36 11.86
CA LEU A 225 31.42 -5.38 12.39
C LEU A 225 32.68 -5.55 11.54
N ARG A 226 32.59 -5.43 10.20
CA ARG A 226 33.79 -5.39 9.33
C ARG A 226 34.69 -4.20 9.70
N LEU A 227 34.10 -3.02 9.90
CA LEU A 227 34.87 -1.83 10.26
C LEU A 227 35.49 -1.93 11.66
N ALA A 228 34.75 -2.50 12.62
CA ALA A 228 35.22 -2.77 13.98
C ALA A 228 36.40 -3.77 13.97
N HIS A 229 36.31 -4.83 13.16
CA HIS A 229 37.37 -5.82 12.99
C HIS A 229 38.68 -5.20 12.46
N THR A 230 38.63 -4.23 11.53
CA THR A 230 39.86 -3.52 11.07
C THR A 230 40.59 -2.72 12.15
N GLN A 231 39.98 -2.56 13.33
CA GLN A 231 40.51 -1.83 14.48
C GLN A 231 40.68 -2.75 15.71
N ASN A 232 40.66 -4.08 15.51
CA ASN A 232 40.79 -5.10 16.56
C ASN A 232 39.75 -4.98 17.70
N PHE A 233 38.55 -4.45 17.40
CA PHE A 233 37.45 -4.48 18.36
C PHE A 233 36.74 -5.83 18.38
N LEU A 234 36.38 -6.28 19.58
CA LEU A 234 35.41 -7.36 19.80
C LEU A 234 34.03 -6.75 20.07
N ALA A 235 33.00 -7.27 19.40
CA ALA A 235 31.62 -6.88 19.64
C ALA A 235 31.00 -7.76 20.73
N ILE A 236 30.07 -7.17 21.50
CA ILE A 236 29.29 -7.91 22.51
C ILE A 236 28.02 -8.50 21.88
N SER A 237 27.64 -9.69 22.35
CA SER A 237 26.46 -10.43 21.90
C SER A 237 25.49 -10.67 23.08
N PRO A 238 24.78 -9.63 23.56
CA PRO A 238 23.84 -9.73 24.68
C PRO A 238 22.68 -10.70 24.38
N GLY A 239 22.31 -11.50 25.39
CA GLY A 239 21.09 -12.30 25.35
C GLY A 239 19.83 -11.45 25.58
N PRO A 240 18.62 -11.98 25.29
CA PRO A 240 17.35 -11.24 25.45
C PRO A 240 17.12 -10.69 26.86
N GLN A 241 17.59 -11.39 27.90
CA GLN A 241 17.50 -10.92 29.28
C GLN A 241 18.37 -9.67 29.52
N GLN A 242 19.59 -9.61 28.97
CA GLN A 242 20.47 -8.42 29.09
C GLN A 242 19.90 -7.22 28.33
N VAL A 243 19.28 -7.47 27.17
CA VAL A 243 18.54 -6.45 26.41
C VAL A 243 17.35 -5.92 27.22
N ALA A 244 16.63 -6.79 27.95
CA ALA A 244 15.50 -6.39 28.78
C ALA A 244 15.89 -5.67 30.10
N THR A 245 17.10 -5.91 30.63
CA THR A 245 17.57 -5.30 31.90
C THR A 245 18.33 -3.98 31.74
N GLN A 246 18.68 -3.60 30.49
CA GLN A 246 19.33 -2.32 30.17
C GLN A 246 18.52 -1.11 30.71
N PRO A 247 19.14 0.04 30.93
CA PRO A 247 18.42 1.26 31.29
C PRO A 247 17.34 1.63 30.26
N ALA A 248 16.20 2.13 30.71
CA ALA A 248 15.20 2.66 29.80
C ALA A 248 15.75 3.90 29.08
N MET A 249 15.39 4.08 27.80
CA MET A 249 15.70 5.30 27.06
C MET A 249 14.77 6.42 27.53
N GLU A 250 15.35 7.52 28.00
CA GLU A 250 14.66 8.62 28.67
C GLU A 250 14.41 9.81 27.73
N CYS A 251 15.20 9.92 26.64
CA CYS A 251 15.19 11.10 25.78
C CYS A 251 14.18 10.99 24.63
N LEU A 252 13.32 11.99 24.50
CA LEU A 252 12.31 12.07 23.44
C LEU A 252 12.63 13.18 22.41
N PRO A 253 12.50 12.90 21.09
CA PRO A 253 12.70 13.90 20.06
C PRO A 253 11.70 15.05 20.19
N LEU A 254 12.11 16.26 19.82
CA LEU A 254 11.24 17.42 19.83
C LEU A 254 10.24 17.35 18.67
N VAL A 255 8.95 17.23 19.00
CA VAL A 255 7.84 17.50 18.09
C VAL A 255 6.99 18.58 18.73
N MET A 256 7.06 19.80 18.18
CA MET A 256 6.26 20.93 18.64
C MET A 256 4.78 20.64 18.42
N GLU A 257 3.89 21.20 19.24
CA GLU A 257 2.49 21.32 18.82
C GLU A 257 2.45 22.41 17.73
N PRO A 258 1.86 22.15 16.55
CA PRO A 258 1.68 23.19 15.55
C PRO A 258 0.69 24.23 16.07
N GLU A 259 0.88 25.48 15.69
CA GLU A 259 -0.20 26.46 15.72
C GLU A 259 -1.24 26.05 14.65
N SER A 260 -2.28 25.32 15.07
CA SER A 260 -3.31 24.77 14.20
C SER A 260 -4.10 25.89 13.51
N GLY A 261 -4.09 25.91 12.17
CA GLY A 261 -4.74 26.97 11.41
C GLY A 261 -4.51 26.92 9.91
N PHE A 262 -5.16 27.85 9.22
CA PHE A 262 -4.87 28.20 7.83
C PHE A 262 -3.84 29.32 7.77
N TYR A 263 -2.82 29.15 6.92
CA TYR A 263 -1.78 30.12 6.66
C TYR A 263 -1.85 30.54 5.19
N ALA A 264 -2.29 31.78 4.97
CA ALA A 264 -2.27 32.42 3.66
C ALA A 264 -0.85 32.89 3.29
N ASP A 265 -0.11 33.43 4.27
CA ASP A 265 1.29 33.83 4.13
C ASP A 265 2.24 32.63 3.91
N PRO A 266 3.42 32.84 3.28
CA PRO A 266 4.41 31.79 3.10
C PRO A 266 4.93 31.18 4.41
N VAL A 267 5.05 29.84 4.41
CA VAL A 267 5.69 29.05 5.46
C VAL A 267 6.90 28.33 4.86
N VAL A 268 8.10 28.77 5.26
CA VAL A 268 9.38 28.20 4.88
C VAL A 268 9.62 26.89 5.64
N VAL A 269 9.98 25.82 4.92
CA VAL A 269 10.33 24.52 5.52
C VAL A 269 11.84 24.30 5.43
N LEU A 270 12.47 24.21 6.60
CA LEU A 270 13.89 23.93 6.76
C LEU A 270 14.06 22.55 7.40
N ASP A 271 15.01 21.74 6.91
CA ASP A 271 15.27 20.36 7.35
C ASP A 271 16.77 20.10 7.54
N PHE A 272 17.15 19.43 8.63
CA PHE A 272 18.53 19.07 8.92
C PHE A 272 18.98 17.85 8.11
N GLN A 273 20.00 18.02 7.25
CA GLN A 273 20.44 16.93 6.38
C GLN A 273 21.03 15.78 7.20
N SER A 274 20.26 14.69 7.34
CA SER A 274 20.67 13.50 8.09
C SER A 274 21.07 13.87 9.54
N LEU A 275 20.11 14.43 10.30
CA LEU A 275 20.31 14.93 11.67
C LEU A 275 21.08 13.95 12.57
N TYR A 276 20.53 12.76 12.85
CA TYR A 276 21.16 11.82 13.78
C TYR A 276 22.54 11.31 13.32
N PRO A 277 22.76 10.95 12.04
CA PRO A 277 24.12 10.70 11.54
C PRO A 277 25.08 11.87 11.75
N SER A 278 24.61 13.10 11.58
CA SER A 278 25.43 14.30 11.79
C SER A 278 25.76 14.52 13.27
N MET A 279 24.82 14.25 14.20
CA MET A 279 25.07 14.26 15.65
C MET A 279 26.15 13.23 16.04
N ILE A 280 26.05 12.01 15.51
CA ILE A 280 27.02 10.93 15.76
C ILE A 280 28.43 11.36 15.33
N ILE A 281 28.58 11.92 14.12
CA ILE A 281 29.88 12.35 13.60
C ILE A 281 30.41 13.55 14.38
N ALA A 282 29.61 14.61 14.54
CA ALA A 282 30.05 15.87 15.13
C ALA A 282 30.49 15.75 16.60
N TYR A 283 29.79 14.91 17.37
CA TYR A 283 30.05 14.72 18.80
C TYR A 283 30.78 13.40 19.12
N ASN A 284 31.31 12.70 18.10
CA ASN A 284 32.07 11.44 18.24
C ASN A 284 31.33 10.32 19.02
N LEU A 285 30.00 10.23 18.88
CA LEU A 285 29.15 9.35 19.70
C LEU A 285 29.27 7.89 19.23
N CYS A 286 29.85 7.01 20.05
CA CYS A 286 30.05 5.60 19.68
C CYS A 286 30.09 4.69 20.91
N TYR A 287 29.80 3.40 20.72
CA TYR A 287 30.06 2.36 21.73
C TYR A 287 31.51 2.41 22.26
N SER A 288 32.48 2.57 21.35
CA SER A 288 33.91 2.61 21.68
C SER A 288 34.45 3.97 22.17
N THR A 289 33.57 4.94 22.42
CA THR A 289 33.92 6.25 22.98
C THR A 289 33.05 6.67 24.16
N CYS A 290 31.98 5.93 24.47
CA CYS A 290 31.09 6.19 25.60
C CYS A 290 31.74 5.76 26.92
N LEU A 291 31.72 6.63 27.93
CA LEU A 291 32.28 6.38 29.28
C LEU A 291 31.18 6.27 30.36
N GLY A 292 29.90 6.29 29.97
CA GLY A 292 28.75 6.23 30.89
C GLY A 292 28.21 7.60 31.34
N LYS A 293 27.17 7.59 32.17
CA LYS A 293 26.57 8.80 32.77
C LYS A 293 27.45 9.30 33.94
N VAL A 294 27.57 10.62 34.10
CA VAL A 294 28.26 11.25 35.25
C VAL A 294 27.59 10.88 36.59
N ALA A 295 26.26 10.79 36.60
CA ALA A 295 25.47 10.30 37.72
C ALA A 295 24.53 9.19 37.19
N PRO A 296 24.96 7.92 37.19
CA PRO A 296 24.17 6.83 36.64
C PRO A 296 23.06 6.38 37.61
N SER A 297 21.90 5.99 37.07
CA SER A 297 20.76 5.49 37.86
C SER A 297 20.94 4.06 38.36
N LYS A 298 21.84 3.29 37.73
CA LYS A 298 22.39 2.02 38.22
C LYS A 298 23.90 2.15 38.16
N ALA A 299 24.60 1.90 39.27
CA ALA A 299 26.07 1.86 39.28
C ALA A 299 26.57 0.81 38.27
N ASP A 300 27.71 1.11 37.64
CA ASP A 300 28.49 0.17 36.81
C ASP A 300 27.73 -0.45 35.63
N VAL A 301 26.71 0.22 35.08
CA VAL A 301 25.98 -0.22 33.88
C VAL A 301 26.19 0.76 32.72
N LEU A 302 26.57 0.21 31.56
CA LEU A 302 26.56 0.89 30.26
C LEU A 302 25.79 0.03 29.27
N GLY A 303 24.57 0.45 28.92
CA GLY A 303 23.66 -0.28 28.04
C GLY A 303 23.35 -1.68 28.58
N VAL A 304 23.84 -2.71 27.88
CA VAL A 304 23.65 -4.14 28.19
C VAL A 304 24.85 -4.77 28.93
N SER A 305 25.88 -3.99 29.23
CA SER A 305 27.15 -4.45 29.83
C SER A 305 27.40 -3.83 31.20
N ILE A 306 28.09 -4.57 32.06
CA ILE A 306 28.68 -4.04 33.29
C ILE A 306 29.97 -3.32 32.88
N TYR A 307 30.09 -2.04 33.23
CA TYR A 307 31.23 -1.20 32.90
C TYR A 307 31.39 -0.05 33.91
N SER A 308 32.61 0.09 34.41
CA SER A 308 33.05 1.22 35.22
C SER A 308 34.28 1.84 34.54
N PRO A 309 34.30 3.16 34.26
CA PRO A 309 35.48 3.81 33.71
C PRO A 309 36.61 3.87 34.76
N ASP A 310 37.85 3.66 34.32
CA ASP A 310 39.04 3.79 35.18
C ASP A 310 39.19 5.24 35.70
N PRO A 311 39.22 5.46 37.03
CA PRO A 311 39.40 6.79 37.61
C PRO A 311 40.66 7.53 37.15
N HIS A 312 41.75 6.81 36.86
CA HIS A 312 42.99 7.42 36.37
C HIS A 312 42.81 7.92 34.93
N ALA A 313 42.25 7.10 34.06
CA ALA A 313 41.95 7.49 32.68
C ALA A 313 40.92 8.65 32.60
N LEU A 314 39.97 8.73 33.53
CA LEU A 314 39.06 9.88 33.65
C LEU A 314 39.78 11.16 34.10
N HIS A 315 40.74 11.05 35.03
CA HIS A 315 41.53 12.19 35.49
C HIS A 315 42.39 12.77 34.35
N ASP A 316 43.08 11.91 33.59
CA ASP A 316 43.96 12.31 32.49
C ASP A 316 43.19 12.95 31.31
N LEU A 317 41.93 12.55 31.11
CA LEU A 317 41.06 13.06 30.05
C LEU A 317 40.12 14.19 30.49
N LYS A 318 40.12 14.58 31.78
CA LYS A 318 39.10 15.43 32.41
C LYS A 318 38.74 16.68 31.61
N ASP A 319 39.72 17.44 31.14
CA ASP A 319 39.52 18.71 30.42
C ASP A 319 39.20 18.52 28.92
N GLN A 320 39.17 17.27 28.44
CA GLN A 320 38.93 16.90 27.04
C GLN A 320 37.69 16.01 26.85
N ILE A 321 37.07 15.51 27.92
CA ILE A 321 35.84 14.72 27.86
C ILE A 321 34.70 15.58 27.30
N LEU A 322 34.00 15.04 26.29
CA LEU A 322 32.80 15.64 25.77
C LEU A 322 31.59 15.18 26.60
N LEU A 323 30.88 16.13 27.21
CA LEU A 323 29.65 15.88 27.96
C LEU A 323 28.43 16.22 27.08
N THR A 324 27.54 15.26 26.85
CA THR A 324 26.27 15.49 26.15
C THR A 324 25.19 16.03 27.09
N PRO A 325 24.11 16.67 26.60
CA PRO A 325 23.16 17.36 27.48
C PRO A 325 22.33 16.45 28.40
N ASN A 326 22.36 15.14 28.19
CA ASN A 326 21.81 14.10 29.07
C ASN A 326 22.84 13.54 30.08
N GLY A 327 24.01 14.19 30.22
CA GLY A 327 25.02 13.85 31.23
C GLY A 327 25.85 12.61 30.93
N VAL A 328 25.97 12.21 29.66
CA VAL A 328 26.82 11.07 29.23
C VAL A 328 28.18 11.59 28.76
N MET A 329 29.24 10.93 29.21
CA MET A 329 30.63 11.28 28.92
C MET A 329 31.13 10.53 27.67
N TYR A 330 31.84 11.25 26.80
CA TYR A 330 32.45 10.70 25.59
C TYR A 330 33.92 11.09 25.45
N VAL A 331 34.74 10.15 24.98
CA VAL A 331 36.14 10.36 24.60
C VAL A 331 36.21 11.29 23.38
N PRO A 332 37.07 12.32 23.37
CA PRO A 332 37.23 13.23 22.24
C PRO A 332 37.81 12.53 21.01
N SER A 333 37.43 12.99 19.81
CA SER A 333 37.89 12.43 18.53
C SER A 333 39.40 12.46 18.33
N LYS A 334 40.10 13.40 18.99
CA LYS A 334 41.57 13.49 19.03
C LYS A 334 42.24 12.31 19.76
N ALA A 335 41.62 11.81 20.83
CA ALA A 335 42.14 10.68 21.61
C ALA A 335 41.69 9.34 21.01
N ARG A 336 40.42 9.23 20.57
CA ARG A 336 39.89 8.06 19.86
C ARG A 336 38.72 8.44 18.97
N LYS A 337 38.86 8.23 17.66
CA LYS A 337 37.74 8.33 16.71
C LYS A 337 36.85 7.09 16.82
N GLY A 338 35.55 7.28 17.05
CA GLY A 338 34.60 6.18 17.17
C GLY A 338 34.36 5.44 15.85
N VAL A 339 34.00 4.15 15.94
CA VAL A 339 33.67 3.31 14.77
C VAL A 339 32.40 3.79 14.06
N LEU A 340 31.34 4.18 14.80
CA LEU A 340 30.11 4.73 14.22
C LEU A 340 30.31 6.09 13.50
N PRO A 341 31.00 7.09 14.10
CA PRO A 341 31.42 8.30 13.40
C PRO A 341 32.12 8.01 12.07
N ARG A 342 33.13 7.13 12.08
CA ARG A 342 33.87 6.75 10.87
C ARG A 342 32.98 6.08 9.82
N LEU A 343 32.15 5.11 10.23
CA LEU A 343 31.21 4.41 9.34
C LEU A 343 30.28 5.39 8.62
N LEU A 344 29.69 6.33 9.37
CA LEU A 344 28.72 7.28 8.83
C LEU A 344 29.38 8.36 7.97
N GLU A 345 30.59 8.80 8.30
CA GLU A 345 31.38 9.72 7.46
C GLU A 345 31.75 9.07 6.11
N GLU A 346 32.23 7.83 6.12
CA GLU A 346 32.51 7.05 4.90
C GLU A 346 31.23 6.84 4.05
N ILE A 347 30.09 6.51 4.69
CA ILE A 347 28.79 6.34 4.00
C ILE A 347 28.28 7.66 3.40
N LEU A 348 28.31 8.76 4.16
CA LEU A 348 27.78 10.06 3.71
C LEU A 348 28.65 10.68 2.60
N SER A 349 29.99 10.61 2.74
CA SER A 349 30.93 11.09 1.71
C SER A 349 30.81 10.28 0.41
N THR A 350 30.77 8.95 0.51
CA THR A 350 30.52 8.06 -0.64
C THR A 350 29.17 8.37 -1.29
N ARG A 351 28.12 8.61 -0.49
CA ARG A 351 26.80 8.98 -1.02
C ARG A 351 26.82 10.31 -1.78
N ILE A 352 27.57 11.30 -1.31
CA ILE A 352 27.76 12.58 -2.01
C ILE A 352 28.51 12.35 -3.33
N MET A 353 29.57 11.53 -3.33
CA MET A 353 30.31 11.15 -4.54
C MET A 353 29.39 10.46 -5.56
N VAL A 354 28.62 9.45 -5.14
CA VAL A 354 27.64 8.75 -6.00
C VAL A 354 26.61 9.72 -6.56
N LYS A 355 26.04 10.62 -5.75
CA LYS A 355 25.09 11.64 -6.23
C LYS A 355 25.72 12.63 -7.22
N LYS A 356 27.02 12.94 -7.11
CA LYS A 356 27.75 13.76 -8.10
C LYS A 356 27.98 12.99 -9.41
N ALA A 357 28.31 11.70 -9.34
CA ALA A 357 28.46 10.83 -10.51
C ALA A 357 27.13 10.63 -11.26
N MET A 358 26.01 10.43 -10.54
CA MET A 358 24.67 10.33 -11.12
C MET A 358 24.29 11.50 -12.02
N LYS A 359 24.73 12.72 -11.68
CA LYS A 359 24.43 13.93 -12.48
C LYS A 359 25.22 14.00 -13.80
N LYS A 360 26.25 13.16 -13.97
CA LYS A 360 27.13 13.14 -15.16
C LYS A 360 26.91 11.93 -16.07
N LEU A 361 26.38 10.82 -15.55
CA LEU A 361 26.32 9.53 -16.24
C LEU A 361 24.88 9.08 -16.49
N VAL A 362 24.43 9.23 -17.74
CA VAL A 362 23.06 8.87 -18.17
C VAL A 362 22.85 7.34 -18.24
N PRO A 363 23.73 6.51 -18.84
CA PRO A 363 23.42 5.08 -19.07
C PRO A 363 23.35 4.22 -17.81
N SER A 364 23.93 4.67 -16.70
CA SER A 364 24.05 3.88 -15.44
C SER A 364 23.30 4.51 -14.27
N GLN A 365 22.40 5.46 -14.54
CA GLN A 365 21.72 6.25 -13.51
C GLN A 365 20.93 5.40 -12.51
N GLN A 366 20.36 4.26 -12.94
CA GLN A 366 19.65 3.30 -12.09
C GLN A 366 20.56 2.65 -11.04
N ILE A 367 21.72 2.11 -11.45
CA ILE A 367 22.74 1.50 -10.56
C ILE A 367 23.22 2.51 -9.51
N PHE A 368 23.57 3.73 -9.92
CA PHE A 368 24.01 4.75 -8.97
C PHE A 368 22.86 5.22 -8.05
N ASN A 369 21.61 5.22 -8.54
CA ASN A 369 20.45 5.49 -7.69
C ASN A 369 20.25 4.38 -6.63
N ALA A 370 20.41 3.11 -7.01
CA ALA A 370 20.41 1.97 -6.08
C ALA A 370 21.44 2.18 -4.97
N ARG A 371 22.69 2.51 -5.34
CA ARG A 371 23.78 2.79 -4.39
C ARG A 371 23.48 3.97 -3.46
N GLN A 372 22.98 5.11 -3.95
CA GLN A 372 22.69 6.25 -3.06
C GLN A 372 21.50 5.99 -2.12
N LEU A 373 20.54 5.16 -2.54
CA LEU A 373 19.44 4.69 -1.69
C LEU A 373 19.95 3.71 -0.62
N ALA A 374 20.85 2.79 -0.96
CA ALA A 374 21.54 1.90 -0.03
C ALA A 374 22.19 2.69 1.11
N LEU A 375 23.03 3.66 0.73
CA LEU A 375 23.79 4.50 1.65
C LEU A 375 22.88 5.41 2.49
N LYS A 376 21.79 5.95 1.90
CA LYS A 376 20.76 6.69 2.65
C LYS A 376 20.11 5.80 3.71
N LEU A 377 19.75 4.57 3.32
CA LEU A 377 19.05 3.65 4.21
C LEU A 377 19.90 3.29 5.41
N ILE A 378 21.17 2.88 5.21
CA ILE A 378 22.08 2.53 6.31
C ILE A 378 22.25 3.72 7.26
N ALA A 379 22.59 4.91 6.75
CA ALA A 379 22.76 6.10 7.59
C ALA A 379 21.52 6.36 8.47
N ASN A 380 20.31 6.22 7.91
CA ASN A 380 19.07 6.41 8.65
C ASN A 380 18.80 5.29 9.69
N VAL A 381 19.20 4.04 9.43
CA VAL A 381 18.95 2.91 10.35
C VAL A 381 20.05 2.67 11.38
N THR A 382 21.24 3.26 11.22
CA THR A 382 22.36 3.11 12.19
C THR A 382 21.98 3.59 13.59
N TYR A 383 21.29 4.74 13.73
CA TYR A 383 20.73 5.17 15.02
C TYR A 383 19.73 4.15 15.58
N GLY A 384 18.83 3.63 14.73
CA GLY A 384 17.84 2.62 15.14
C GLY A 384 18.45 1.31 15.62
N TYR A 385 19.70 1.02 15.28
CA TYR A 385 20.45 -0.12 15.82
C TYR A 385 20.87 0.11 17.28
N THR A 386 21.34 1.32 17.62
CA THR A 386 21.71 1.67 19.01
C THR A 386 20.47 1.75 19.91
N ALA A 387 19.34 2.21 19.36
CA ALA A 387 18.07 2.41 20.06
C ALA A 387 17.15 1.16 20.17
N ALA A 388 17.63 -0.03 19.80
CA ALA A 388 16.79 -1.23 19.68
C ALA A 388 16.51 -1.94 21.03
N GLY A 389 15.81 -1.27 21.95
CA GLY A 389 15.61 -1.74 23.34
C GLY A 389 14.78 -3.03 23.55
N TYR A 390 14.08 -3.55 22.54
CA TYR A 390 13.22 -4.74 22.66
C TYR A 390 13.78 -5.97 21.93
N SER A 391 14.19 -5.79 20.66
CA SER A 391 14.69 -6.86 19.79
C SER A 391 16.04 -6.51 19.16
N GLY A 392 16.83 -5.65 19.82
CA GLY A 392 18.18 -5.29 19.40
C GLY A 392 19.20 -6.37 19.71
N ARG A 393 20.24 -6.45 18.88
CA ARG A 393 21.38 -7.36 19.12
C ARG A 393 22.56 -6.69 19.82
N MET A 394 22.67 -5.37 19.77
CA MET A 394 23.67 -4.62 20.55
C MET A 394 23.16 -3.20 20.90
N PRO A 395 22.04 -3.06 21.63
CA PRO A 395 21.51 -1.76 22.00
C PRO A 395 22.36 -1.08 23.09
N CYS A 396 22.30 0.26 23.16
CA CYS A 396 22.89 1.05 24.23
C CYS A 396 22.02 2.30 24.44
N ALA A 397 21.31 2.35 25.57
CA ALA A 397 20.35 3.40 25.89
C ALA A 397 21.02 4.78 26.00
N GLU A 398 22.17 4.86 26.66
CA GLU A 398 22.95 6.09 26.86
C GLU A 398 23.41 6.68 25.52
N LEU A 399 23.80 5.83 24.57
CA LEU A 399 24.17 6.25 23.22
C LEU A 399 22.96 6.73 22.42
N ALA A 400 21.85 5.99 22.44
CA ALA A 400 20.62 6.39 21.78
C ALA A 400 20.08 7.73 22.31
N ASP A 401 19.99 7.87 23.63
CA ASP A 401 19.54 9.08 24.30
C ASP A 401 20.43 10.28 23.98
N SER A 402 21.75 10.11 23.97
CA SER A 402 22.69 11.18 23.64
C SER A 402 22.52 11.69 22.21
N ILE A 403 22.26 10.80 21.25
CA ILE A 403 21.99 11.16 19.85
C ILE A 403 20.69 11.97 19.74
N VAL A 404 19.62 11.51 20.40
CA VAL A 404 18.32 12.19 20.41
C VAL A 404 18.41 13.55 21.10
N GLN A 405 19.07 13.62 22.25
CA GLN A 405 19.16 14.83 23.05
C GLN A 405 20.04 15.90 22.39
N CYS A 406 21.15 15.52 21.75
CA CYS A 406 21.93 16.44 20.92
C CYS A 406 21.10 16.97 19.74
N GLY A 407 20.37 16.10 19.02
CA GLY A 407 19.49 16.52 17.92
C GLY A 407 18.39 17.48 18.38
N ARG A 408 17.75 17.17 19.50
CA ARG A 408 16.77 18.03 20.16
C ARG A 408 17.34 19.40 20.50
N ARG A 409 18.49 19.44 21.18
CA ARG A 409 19.15 20.70 21.58
C ARG A 409 19.55 21.55 20.37
N THR A 410 20.03 20.91 19.30
CA THR A 410 20.32 21.58 18.02
C THR A 410 19.07 22.22 17.42
N LEU A 411 17.92 21.54 17.41
CA LEU A 411 16.65 22.10 16.93
C LEU A 411 16.13 23.23 17.83
N GLU A 412 16.16 23.07 19.16
CA GLU A 412 15.78 24.12 20.13
C GLU A 412 16.61 25.39 19.96
N ASN A 413 17.93 25.26 19.81
CA ASN A 413 18.84 26.39 19.58
C ASN A 413 18.53 27.11 18.26
N ALA A 414 18.25 26.36 17.18
CA ALA A 414 17.90 26.92 15.88
C ALA A 414 16.55 27.65 15.89
N ILE A 415 15.54 27.09 16.58
CA ILE A 415 14.23 27.74 16.80
C ILE A 415 14.41 29.06 17.57
N SER A 416 15.25 29.05 18.61
CA SER A 416 15.57 30.25 19.39
C SER A 416 16.20 31.34 18.52
N LEU A 417 17.20 31.00 17.69
CA LEU A 417 17.83 31.93 16.76
C LEU A 417 16.82 32.54 15.77
N VAL A 418 15.95 31.73 15.17
CA VAL A 418 14.95 32.22 14.20
C VAL A 418 13.94 33.17 14.85
N ASN A 419 13.45 32.83 16.04
CA ASN A 419 12.45 33.64 16.75
C ASN A 419 13.02 34.92 17.37
N THR A 420 14.32 34.99 17.64
CA THR A 420 14.96 36.16 18.28
C THR A 420 15.63 37.11 17.27
N HIS A 421 15.75 36.74 15.99
CA HIS A 421 16.46 37.60 15.03
C HIS A 421 15.56 38.66 14.37
N ASP A 422 15.67 39.89 14.87
CA ASP A 422 14.85 41.06 14.47
C ASP A 422 14.73 41.31 12.96
N LYS A 423 15.80 41.01 12.20
CA LYS A 423 15.87 41.31 10.76
C LYS A 423 14.90 40.47 9.93
N TRP A 424 14.74 39.18 10.27
CA TRP A 424 13.90 38.27 9.48
C TRP A 424 12.41 38.47 9.72
N LYS A 425 12.02 39.00 10.90
CA LYS A 425 10.62 39.10 11.36
C LYS A 425 9.86 37.77 11.21
N ALA A 426 10.57 36.69 11.51
CA ALA A 426 10.16 35.32 11.32
C ALA A 426 9.57 34.73 12.61
N LYS A 427 8.71 33.72 12.48
CA LYS A 427 8.20 32.95 13.63
C LYS A 427 8.15 31.46 13.30
N VAL A 428 8.75 30.61 14.12
CA VAL A 428 8.57 29.16 14.02
C VAL A 428 7.17 28.78 14.55
N ILE A 429 6.35 28.18 13.69
CA ILE A 429 4.96 27.78 14.00
C ILE A 429 4.76 26.27 14.13
N TYR A 430 5.74 25.47 13.72
CA TYR A 430 5.78 24.01 13.91
C TYR A 430 7.22 23.49 13.75
N GLY A 431 7.48 22.30 14.30
CA GLY A 431 8.74 21.58 14.13
C GLY A 431 8.56 20.10 14.44
N ASP A 432 9.15 19.24 13.61
CA ASP A 432 9.07 17.78 13.74
C ASP A 432 10.47 17.17 13.59
N THR A 433 11.10 16.89 14.74
CA THR A 433 12.37 16.15 14.91
C THR A 433 13.60 16.78 14.26
N ASP A 434 13.64 16.83 12.93
CA ASP A 434 14.70 17.35 12.06
C ASP A 434 14.26 18.59 11.26
N SER A 435 12.97 18.89 11.22
CA SER A 435 12.40 19.99 10.44
C SER A 435 11.80 21.13 11.29
N MET A 436 11.83 22.36 10.78
CA MET A 436 11.17 23.54 11.32
C MET A 436 10.39 24.32 10.24
N PHE A 437 9.26 24.88 10.65
CA PHE A 437 8.29 25.57 9.79
C PHE A 437 8.24 27.04 10.21
N VAL A 438 8.73 27.92 9.35
CA VAL A 438 8.97 29.33 9.63
C VAL A 438 7.98 30.20 8.86
N LEU A 439 7.06 30.84 9.57
CA LEU A 439 6.08 31.77 9.01
C LEU A 439 6.76 33.11 8.68
N LEU A 440 6.57 33.58 7.45
CA LEU A 440 7.07 34.87 6.95
C LEU A 440 5.90 35.75 6.48
N LYS A 441 5.27 36.47 7.42
CA LYS A 441 4.08 37.28 7.17
C LYS A 441 4.34 38.39 6.15
N GLY A 442 3.44 38.55 5.18
CA GLY A 442 3.49 39.60 4.17
C GLY A 442 4.66 39.51 3.18
N ARG A 443 5.32 38.34 3.08
CA ARG A 443 6.41 38.10 2.12
C ARG A 443 5.91 37.41 0.87
N THR A 444 6.62 37.59 -0.23
CA THR A 444 6.45 36.81 -1.45
C THR A 444 7.18 35.48 -1.36
N VAL A 445 6.80 34.50 -2.20
CA VAL A 445 7.49 33.20 -2.29
C VAL A 445 8.98 33.39 -2.62
N LYS A 446 9.33 34.33 -3.51
CA LYS A 446 10.73 34.62 -3.89
C LYS A 446 11.56 35.17 -2.73
N GLU A 447 11.05 36.14 -1.97
CA GLU A 447 11.70 36.64 -0.75
C GLU A 447 11.82 35.55 0.32
N SER A 448 10.82 34.66 0.42
CA SER A 448 10.80 33.56 1.37
C SER A 448 11.93 32.55 1.12
N PHE A 449 12.28 32.29 -0.15
CA PHE A 449 13.47 31.50 -0.48
C PHE A 449 14.76 32.19 -0.04
N GLN A 450 14.90 33.49 -0.26
CA GLN A 450 16.09 34.23 0.17
C GLN A 450 16.25 34.18 1.69
N ILE A 451 15.21 34.53 2.45
CA ILE A 451 15.23 34.49 3.92
C ILE A 451 15.46 33.05 4.42
N GLY A 452 14.85 32.05 3.79
CA GLY A 452 15.07 30.64 4.12
C GLY A 452 16.54 30.19 3.92
N HIS A 453 17.22 30.69 2.89
CA HIS A 453 18.65 30.45 2.69
C HIS A 453 19.55 31.20 3.68
N GLU A 454 19.20 32.43 4.07
CA GLU A 454 19.89 33.18 5.12
C GLU A 454 19.80 32.44 6.47
N ILE A 455 18.60 31.98 6.86
CA ILE A 455 18.38 31.18 8.07
C ILE A 455 19.18 29.87 8.01
N ALA A 456 19.08 29.13 6.90
CA ALA A 456 19.81 27.87 6.73
C ALA A 456 21.34 28.05 6.86
N SER A 457 21.88 29.15 6.34
CA SER A 457 23.30 29.48 6.45
C SER A 457 23.71 29.85 7.86
N ALA A 458 22.93 30.70 8.54
CA ALA A 458 23.20 31.11 9.92
C ALA A 458 23.11 29.93 10.92
N VAL A 459 22.08 29.09 10.80
CA VAL A 459 21.94 27.87 11.63
C VAL A 459 23.01 26.83 11.31
N THR A 460 23.49 26.74 10.07
CA THR A 460 24.62 25.87 9.74
C THR A 460 25.91 26.40 10.37
N ALA A 461 26.16 27.70 10.32
CA ALA A 461 27.39 28.32 10.85
C ALA A 461 27.53 28.22 12.38
N MET A 462 26.42 28.18 13.13
CA MET A 462 26.44 28.00 14.59
C MET A 462 26.65 26.55 15.07
N ASN A 463 26.69 25.57 14.16
CA ASN A 463 26.77 24.14 14.51
C ASN A 463 28.09 23.49 14.04
N PRO A 464 28.57 22.43 14.72
CA PRO A 464 29.76 21.70 14.31
C PRO A 464 29.54 20.93 12.99
N ASN A 465 30.57 20.86 12.15
CA ASN A 465 30.58 20.03 10.93
C ASN A 465 30.35 18.54 11.30
N PRO A 466 29.45 17.79 10.62
CA PRO A 466 28.77 18.11 9.36
C PRO A 466 27.31 18.59 9.49
N VAL A 467 26.89 19.06 10.66
CA VAL A 467 25.50 19.47 10.93
C VAL A 467 25.09 20.64 10.03
N THR A 468 24.21 20.37 9.07
CA THR A 468 23.82 21.33 8.03
C THR A 468 22.30 21.44 7.97
N LEU A 469 21.75 22.65 8.14
CA LEU A 469 20.35 22.95 7.88
C LEU A 469 20.15 23.27 6.39
N LYS A 470 19.03 22.83 5.80
CA LYS A 470 18.71 23.08 4.39
C LYS A 470 17.32 23.61 4.19
N MET A 471 17.20 24.55 3.26
CA MET A 471 15.94 24.94 2.67
C MET A 471 15.41 23.81 1.79
N GLU A 472 14.24 23.25 2.13
CA GLU A 472 13.57 22.23 1.30
C GLU A 472 12.60 22.91 0.32
N LYS A 473 11.68 23.73 0.84
CA LYS A 473 10.52 24.27 0.10
C LYS A 473 9.83 25.41 0.84
N VAL A 474 9.00 26.15 0.12
CA VAL A 474 8.03 27.11 0.66
C VAL A 474 6.62 26.56 0.50
N TYR A 475 5.82 26.54 1.55
CA TYR A 475 4.37 26.34 1.47
C TYR A 475 3.65 27.69 1.31
N HIS A 476 2.79 27.82 0.31
CA HIS A 476 1.99 29.03 0.09
C HIS A 476 0.74 28.73 -0.78
N PRO A 477 -0.49 28.69 -0.23
CA PRO A 477 -0.84 28.65 1.19
C PRO A 477 -0.77 27.22 1.78
N CYS A 478 -1.02 27.07 3.09
CA CYS A 478 -1.13 25.76 3.75
C CYS A 478 -2.07 25.71 4.96
N PHE A 479 -2.44 24.50 5.35
CA PHE A 479 -3.04 24.16 6.64
C PHE A 479 -2.06 23.36 7.51
N LEU A 480 -1.89 23.77 8.77
CA LEU A 480 -1.33 22.94 9.82
C LEU A 480 -2.50 22.45 10.69
N LEU A 481 -2.66 21.13 10.86
CA LEU A 481 -3.80 20.57 11.60
C LEU A 481 -3.39 20.13 13.01
N THR A 482 -2.53 19.13 13.09
CA THR A 482 -1.95 18.59 14.33
C THR A 482 -0.60 17.96 14.02
N LYS A 483 0.13 17.47 15.03
CA LYS A 483 1.41 16.75 14.85
C LYS A 483 1.36 15.75 13.70
N LYS A 484 2.29 15.90 12.75
CA LYS A 484 2.47 15.10 11.53
C LYS A 484 1.27 15.12 10.56
N ARG A 485 0.40 16.14 10.66
CA ARG A 485 -0.79 16.33 9.81
C ARG A 485 -0.86 17.77 9.28
N TYR A 486 -0.46 17.95 8.03
CA TYR A 486 -0.45 19.24 7.34
C TYR A 486 -0.58 19.05 5.83
N VAL A 487 -1.00 20.10 5.13
CA VAL A 487 -1.17 20.10 3.68
C VAL A 487 -1.00 21.51 3.11
N GLY A 488 -0.34 21.63 1.96
CA GLY A 488 -0.14 22.93 1.32
C GLY A 488 0.30 22.83 -0.13
N TYR A 489 0.31 23.98 -0.79
CA TYR A 489 0.94 24.17 -2.09
C TYR A 489 2.43 24.44 -1.88
N SER A 490 3.27 23.47 -2.23
CA SER A 490 4.72 23.52 -2.06
C SER A 490 5.43 23.96 -3.34
N TYR A 491 6.34 24.92 -3.16
CA TYR A 491 7.30 25.39 -4.14
C TYR A 491 8.70 24.93 -3.73
N GLU A 492 9.43 24.26 -4.62
CA GLU A 492 10.81 23.79 -4.41
C GLU A 492 11.86 24.75 -5.01
N SER A 493 11.44 25.70 -5.85
CA SER A 493 12.29 26.77 -6.40
C SER A 493 11.55 28.11 -6.50
N PRO A 494 12.25 29.25 -6.49
CA PRO A 494 11.62 30.57 -6.59
C PRO A 494 10.96 30.84 -7.95
N ASP A 495 11.36 30.13 -9.00
CA ASP A 495 10.85 30.28 -10.37
C ASP A 495 9.78 29.24 -10.74
N GLN A 496 9.40 28.37 -9.80
CA GLN A 496 8.30 27.43 -9.97
C GLN A 496 6.95 28.16 -10.02
N ILE A 497 6.27 28.08 -11.17
CA ILE A 497 4.96 28.72 -11.37
C ILE A 497 3.84 27.87 -10.76
N GLU A 498 3.76 26.59 -11.15
CA GLU A 498 2.72 25.68 -10.67
C GLU A 498 3.13 25.01 -9.35
N PRO A 499 2.35 25.12 -8.26
CA PRO A 499 2.66 24.46 -7.00
C PRO A 499 2.43 22.95 -7.05
N THR A 500 3.23 22.20 -6.29
CA THR A 500 2.94 20.80 -6.00
C THR A 500 1.99 20.71 -4.80
N PHE A 501 0.93 19.91 -4.91
CA PHE A 501 0.05 19.61 -3.77
C PHE A 501 0.73 18.58 -2.86
N ASP A 502 1.28 19.02 -1.74
CA ASP A 502 1.96 18.16 -0.77
C ASP A 502 1.15 18.02 0.51
N ALA A 503 0.83 16.77 0.87
CA ALA A 503 -0.05 16.40 1.96
C ALA A 503 0.60 15.32 2.83
N LYS A 504 0.74 15.59 4.14
CA LYS A 504 1.30 14.66 5.11
C LYS A 504 0.26 14.26 6.15
N GLY A 505 0.12 12.96 6.41
CA GLY A 505 -0.72 12.38 7.48
C GLY A 505 -2.24 12.55 7.36
N ILE A 506 -2.73 13.39 6.45
CA ILE A 506 -4.17 13.60 6.19
C ILE A 506 -4.76 12.52 5.29
N GLU A 507 -6.09 12.49 5.19
CA GLU A 507 -6.83 11.40 4.54
C GLU A 507 -6.64 11.29 3.01
N THR A 508 -6.05 12.29 2.34
CA THR A 508 -5.69 12.21 0.91
C THR A 508 -4.59 11.17 0.62
N VAL A 509 -3.64 10.99 1.53
CA VAL A 509 -2.48 10.08 1.38
C VAL A 509 -2.60 8.79 2.21
N ARG A 510 -3.70 8.64 2.96
CA ARG A 510 -3.95 7.49 3.84
C ARG A 510 -4.69 6.38 3.10
N ARG A 511 -4.24 5.14 3.34
CA ARG A 511 -4.80 3.92 2.70
C ARG A 511 -5.88 3.23 3.52
N ASP A 512 -6.23 3.74 4.70
CA ASP A 512 -7.28 3.17 5.56
C ASP A 512 -8.67 3.80 5.36
N THR A 513 -8.77 4.80 4.48
CA THR A 513 -10.01 5.43 3.98
C THR A 513 -10.33 4.95 2.56
N CYS A 514 -11.55 5.22 2.07
CA CYS A 514 -11.95 4.95 0.69
C CYS A 514 -11.61 6.13 -0.25
N GLY A 515 -11.53 5.87 -1.56
CA GLY A 515 -11.16 6.86 -2.58
C GLY A 515 -12.07 8.10 -2.62
N ALA A 516 -13.34 7.96 -2.24
CA ALA A 516 -14.31 9.05 -2.16
C ALA A 516 -13.89 10.11 -1.14
N VAL A 517 -13.30 9.71 0.01
CA VAL A 517 -12.79 10.66 1.01
C VAL A 517 -11.58 11.39 0.45
N ALA A 518 -10.58 10.65 -0.04
CA ALA A 518 -9.33 11.22 -0.55
C ALA A 518 -9.57 12.21 -1.69
N LYS A 519 -10.32 11.81 -2.72
CA LYS A 519 -10.64 12.66 -3.89
C LYS A 519 -11.47 13.89 -3.52
N THR A 520 -12.48 13.73 -2.66
CA THR A 520 -13.33 14.87 -2.22
C THR A 520 -12.52 15.86 -1.38
N MET A 521 -11.65 15.36 -0.50
CA MET A 521 -10.79 16.18 0.35
C MET A 521 -9.74 16.95 -0.47
N GLU A 522 -9.03 16.27 -1.38
CA GLU A 522 -8.03 16.91 -2.26
C GLU A 522 -8.68 18.00 -3.13
N GLN A 523 -9.78 17.70 -3.82
CA GLN A 523 -10.43 18.70 -4.66
C GLN A 523 -10.97 19.88 -3.86
N SER A 524 -11.47 19.66 -2.64
CA SER A 524 -11.92 20.73 -1.76
C SER A 524 -10.78 21.62 -1.29
N LEU A 525 -9.63 21.03 -0.97
CA LEU A 525 -8.40 21.76 -0.61
C LEU A 525 -7.85 22.58 -1.78
N ARG A 526 -7.80 22.01 -2.99
CA ARG A 526 -7.38 22.71 -4.21
C ARG A 526 -8.26 23.92 -4.50
N LEU A 527 -9.58 23.74 -4.51
CA LEU A 527 -10.56 24.83 -4.68
C LEU A 527 -10.41 25.92 -3.62
N PHE A 528 -10.06 25.56 -2.38
CA PHE A 528 -9.81 26.53 -1.33
C PHE A 528 -8.48 27.26 -1.50
N PHE A 529 -7.40 26.58 -1.88
CA PHE A 529 -6.10 27.21 -2.11
C PHE A 529 -6.09 28.13 -3.34
N GLU A 530 -6.83 27.79 -4.40
CA GLU A 530 -6.93 28.55 -5.65
C GLU A 530 -7.85 29.78 -5.56
N HIS A 531 -8.76 29.82 -4.59
CA HIS A 531 -9.79 30.87 -4.52
C HIS A 531 -9.95 31.54 -3.16
N GLN A 532 -9.42 30.93 -2.09
CA GLN A 532 -9.57 31.34 -0.69
C GLN A 532 -11.03 31.59 -0.27
N ASP A 533 -11.98 30.95 -0.97
CA ASP A 533 -13.42 31.11 -0.76
C ASP A 533 -14.06 29.78 -0.33
N ILE A 534 -14.49 29.75 0.93
CA ILE A 534 -15.16 28.61 1.56
C ILE A 534 -16.53 28.31 0.93
N SER A 535 -17.17 29.29 0.29
CA SER A 535 -18.49 29.14 -0.35
C SER A 535 -18.41 28.26 -1.60
N LYS A 536 -17.33 28.39 -2.39
CA LYS A 536 -17.05 27.46 -3.52
C LYS A 536 -16.88 26.02 -3.04
N VAL A 537 -16.24 25.82 -1.88
CA VAL A 537 -16.12 24.50 -1.24
C VAL A 537 -17.51 23.99 -0.81
N LYS A 538 -18.35 24.81 -0.15
CA LYS A 538 -19.74 24.44 0.21
C LYS A 538 -20.53 23.98 -1.01
N VAL A 539 -20.51 24.73 -2.11
CA VAL A 539 -21.21 24.40 -3.36
C VAL A 539 -20.67 23.10 -3.99
N TYR A 540 -19.35 22.88 -3.98
CA TYR A 540 -18.75 21.64 -4.45
C TYR A 540 -19.20 20.43 -3.60
N LEU A 541 -19.15 20.55 -2.27
CA LEU A 541 -19.53 19.47 -1.35
C LEU A 541 -21.00 19.12 -1.44
N GLN A 542 -21.90 20.12 -1.44
CA GLN A 542 -23.33 19.89 -1.65
C GLN A 542 -23.62 19.19 -2.99
N ARG A 543 -22.85 19.51 -4.05
CA ARG A 543 -22.93 18.79 -5.33
C ARG A 543 -22.47 17.33 -5.21
N GLN A 544 -21.37 17.04 -4.49
CA GLN A 544 -20.94 15.65 -4.28
C GLN A 544 -21.91 14.87 -3.39
N TRP A 545 -22.38 15.43 -2.28
CA TRP A 545 -23.37 14.81 -1.41
C TRP A 545 -24.68 14.51 -2.16
N LYS A 546 -25.16 15.42 -3.02
CA LYS A 546 -26.31 15.17 -3.91
C LYS A 546 -26.06 14.01 -4.88
N ARG A 547 -24.85 13.89 -5.45
CA ARG A 547 -24.47 12.76 -6.32
C ARG A 547 -24.42 11.43 -5.56
N ILE A 548 -23.88 11.41 -4.34
CA ILE A 548 -23.82 10.22 -3.49
C ILE A 548 -25.25 9.76 -3.14
N LEU A 549 -26.08 10.64 -2.60
CA LEU A 549 -27.47 10.33 -2.21
C LEU A 549 -28.33 9.86 -3.39
N SER A 550 -28.06 10.34 -4.61
CA SER A 550 -28.73 9.89 -5.85
C SER A 550 -28.08 8.67 -6.52
N GLY A 551 -26.99 8.12 -5.98
CA GLY A 551 -26.27 6.98 -6.57
C GLY A 551 -25.49 7.30 -7.85
N ARG A 552 -25.30 8.59 -8.20
CA ARG A 552 -24.63 9.06 -9.43
C ARG A 552 -23.11 9.19 -9.25
N VAL A 553 -22.50 8.12 -8.72
CA VAL A 553 -21.07 8.00 -8.37
C VAL A 553 -20.51 6.64 -8.78
N SER A 554 -19.18 6.51 -8.93
CA SER A 554 -18.54 5.21 -9.13
C SER A 554 -18.41 4.49 -7.79
N LEU A 555 -18.89 3.23 -7.71
CA LEU A 555 -18.75 2.40 -6.52
C LEU A 555 -17.29 2.08 -6.17
N GLN A 556 -16.37 2.15 -7.14
CA GLN A 556 -14.93 1.97 -6.95
C GLN A 556 -14.37 2.88 -5.84
N ASP A 557 -14.86 4.12 -5.78
CA ASP A 557 -14.39 5.11 -4.80
C ASP A 557 -14.88 4.82 -3.38
N PHE A 558 -15.81 3.89 -3.19
CA PHE A 558 -16.37 3.55 -1.88
C PHE A 558 -15.83 2.24 -1.31
N VAL A 559 -15.02 1.51 -2.09
CA VAL A 559 -14.32 0.32 -1.62
C VAL A 559 -13.23 0.72 -0.62
N PHE A 560 -13.30 0.15 0.58
CA PHE A 560 -12.17 0.10 1.50
C PHE A 560 -11.33 -1.13 1.20
N ALA A 561 -10.05 -1.10 1.54
CA ALA A 561 -9.21 -2.30 1.62
C ALA A 561 -8.29 -2.20 2.83
N LYS A 562 -8.28 -3.21 3.71
CA LYS A 562 -7.50 -3.20 4.96
C LYS A 562 -6.77 -4.54 5.15
N GLU A 563 -5.60 -4.47 5.77
CA GLU A 563 -4.79 -5.66 6.06
C GLU A 563 -5.52 -6.60 7.01
N VAL A 564 -5.59 -7.88 6.64
CA VAL A 564 -6.13 -8.96 7.47
C VAL A 564 -4.98 -9.79 8.04
N ARG A 565 -5.02 -10.05 9.35
CA ARG A 565 -4.00 -10.82 10.09
C ARG A 565 -4.72 -11.83 10.98
N LEU A 566 -5.31 -12.86 10.35
CA LEU A 566 -5.93 -13.98 11.07
C LEU A 566 -4.91 -14.61 12.04
N GLY A 567 -5.41 -15.25 13.10
CA GLY A 567 -4.60 -15.73 14.23
C GLY A 567 -4.12 -14.65 15.21
N THR A 568 -3.88 -13.41 14.77
CA THR A 568 -3.33 -12.34 15.64
C THR A 568 -4.36 -11.50 16.39
N TYR A 569 -5.65 -11.64 16.08
CA TYR A 569 -6.71 -10.86 16.72
C TYR A 569 -7.04 -11.40 18.12
N SER A 570 -7.11 -10.51 19.11
CA SER A 570 -7.44 -10.91 20.49
C SER A 570 -8.83 -11.52 20.58
N SER A 571 -8.92 -12.71 21.21
CA SER A 571 -10.19 -13.37 21.56
C SER A 571 -11.06 -12.54 22.51
N ARG A 572 -10.50 -11.51 23.17
CA ARG A 572 -11.23 -10.58 24.04
C ARG A 572 -11.92 -9.44 23.27
N ALA A 573 -11.65 -9.27 21.98
CA ALA A 573 -12.29 -8.24 21.16
C ALA A 573 -13.73 -8.64 20.83
N SER A 574 -14.70 -7.79 21.20
CA SER A 574 -16.14 -8.04 20.98
C SER A 574 -16.56 -8.13 19.51
N SER A 575 -15.71 -7.67 18.57
CA SER A 575 -15.94 -7.83 17.15
C SER A 575 -14.64 -7.79 16.34
N LEU A 576 -14.56 -8.60 15.28
CA LEU A 576 -13.46 -8.59 14.33
C LEU A 576 -13.50 -7.35 13.41
N PRO A 577 -12.35 -6.92 12.85
CA PRO A 577 -12.32 -5.85 11.85
C PRO A 577 -13.16 -6.18 10.60
N PRO A 578 -13.81 -5.18 9.96
CA PRO A 578 -14.64 -5.37 8.76
C PRO A 578 -14.05 -6.26 7.67
N ALA A 579 -12.77 -6.06 7.33
CA ALA A 579 -12.07 -6.85 6.31
C ALA A 579 -11.90 -8.33 6.71
N ALA A 580 -11.68 -8.61 8.00
CA ALA A 580 -11.58 -9.98 8.51
C ALA A 580 -12.95 -10.69 8.53
N ILE A 581 -14.05 -9.94 8.70
CA ILE A 581 -15.40 -10.48 8.57
C ILE A 581 -15.69 -10.93 7.13
N VAL A 582 -15.30 -10.13 6.12
CA VAL A 582 -15.43 -10.53 4.70
C VAL A 582 -14.59 -11.76 4.41
N ALA A 583 -13.33 -11.80 4.86
CA ALA A 583 -12.46 -12.96 4.72
C ALA A 583 -13.08 -14.24 5.32
N ILE A 584 -13.60 -14.19 6.55
CA ILE A 584 -14.23 -15.36 7.20
C ILE A 584 -15.52 -15.78 6.48
N LYS A 585 -16.30 -14.83 5.94
CA LYS A 585 -17.46 -15.16 5.09
C LYS A 585 -17.02 -15.90 3.82
N ALA A 586 -15.92 -15.48 3.19
CA ALA A 586 -15.35 -16.16 2.02
C ALA A 586 -14.83 -17.57 2.38
N MET A 587 -14.07 -17.72 3.48
CA MET A 587 -13.56 -19.00 3.97
C MET A 587 -14.66 -20.02 4.30
N ARG A 588 -15.83 -19.56 4.76
CA ARG A 588 -17.01 -20.42 4.98
C ARG A 588 -17.63 -20.95 3.69
N ALA A 589 -17.42 -20.25 2.56
CA ALA A 589 -17.90 -20.68 1.24
C ALA A 589 -16.86 -21.52 0.48
N ASP A 590 -15.57 -21.20 0.65
CA ASP A 590 -14.42 -21.96 0.14
C ASP A 590 -13.28 -21.86 1.17
N PRO A 591 -12.91 -22.94 1.88
CA PRO A 591 -11.81 -22.91 2.85
C PRO A 591 -10.46 -22.46 2.25
N ARG A 592 -10.24 -22.61 0.94
CA ARG A 592 -9.02 -22.11 0.26
C ARG A 592 -9.08 -20.62 -0.11
N ALA A 593 -10.14 -19.90 0.27
CA ALA A 593 -10.24 -18.45 0.19
C ALA A 593 -9.69 -17.73 1.44
N GLU A 594 -8.87 -18.41 2.25
CA GLU A 594 -8.12 -17.78 3.33
C GLU A 594 -7.17 -16.68 2.79
N PRO A 595 -7.25 -15.44 3.30
CA PRO A 595 -6.35 -14.38 2.86
C PRO A 595 -4.94 -14.60 3.40
N CYS A 596 -3.93 -14.25 2.60
CA CYS A 596 -2.55 -14.31 3.04
C CYS A 596 -2.28 -13.32 4.20
N TYR A 597 -1.25 -13.60 5.01
CA TYR A 597 -0.88 -12.73 6.12
C TYR A 597 -0.64 -11.27 5.68
N ALA A 598 -1.40 -10.36 6.28
CA ALA A 598 -1.44 -8.93 5.97
C ALA A 598 -1.87 -8.57 4.53
N GLU A 599 -2.60 -9.47 3.85
CA GLU A 599 -3.30 -9.17 2.60
C GLU A 599 -4.39 -8.11 2.81
N ARG A 600 -4.57 -7.23 1.82
CA ARG A 600 -5.53 -6.13 1.88
C ARG A 600 -6.88 -6.56 1.30
N VAL A 601 -7.73 -7.17 2.13
CA VAL A 601 -9.07 -7.62 1.74
C VAL A 601 -10.00 -6.42 1.54
N PRO A 602 -10.69 -6.32 0.38
CA PRO A 602 -11.58 -5.21 0.08
C PRO A 602 -12.98 -5.41 0.69
N TYR A 603 -13.66 -4.32 1.05
CA TYR A 603 -15.03 -4.36 1.57
C TYR A 603 -15.80 -3.05 1.31
N VAL A 604 -17.13 -3.13 1.35
CA VAL A 604 -18.05 -1.97 1.28
C VAL A 604 -19.06 -2.00 2.42
N VAL A 605 -19.60 -0.83 2.77
CA VAL A 605 -20.64 -0.69 3.81
C VAL A 605 -21.99 -0.45 3.17
N ILE A 606 -22.96 -1.30 3.49
CA ILE A 606 -24.31 -1.30 2.91
C ILE A 606 -25.37 -0.77 3.87
N HIS A 607 -26.53 -0.39 3.35
CA HIS A 607 -27.70 -0.10 4.17
C HIS A 607 -28.21 -1.38 4.83
N GLY A 608 -28.67 -1.23 6.06
CA GLY A 608 -29.41 -2.24 6.81
C GLY A 608 -30.39 -1.56 7.75
N GLU A 609 -30.88 -2.31 8.72
CA GLU A 609 -31.97 -1.89 9.62
C GLU A 609 -31.52 -0.78 10.59
N PRO A 610 -32.44 0.08 11.08
CA PRO A 610 -32.12 1.10 12.06
C PRO A 610 -31.47 0.49 13.32
N GLY A 611 -30.32 1.03 13.73
CA GLY A 611 -29.55 0.49 14.86
C GLY A 611 -28.64 -0.70 14.54
N ALA A 612 -28.63 -1.23 13.31
CA ALA A 612 -27.72 -2.29 12.91
C ALA A 612 -26.24 -1.89 13.09
N ARG A 613 -25.43 -2.81 13.62
CA ARG A 613 -24.02 -2.56 13.91
C ARG A 613 -23.22 -2.56 12.61
N LEU A 614 -22.14 -1.77 12.55
CA LEU A 614 -21.28 -1.68 11.36
C LEU A 614 -20.83 -3.06 10.83
N VAL A 615 -20.54 -4.00 11.73
CA VAL A 615 -20.09 -5.36 11.38
C VAL A 615 -21.12 -6.19 10.62
N ASP A 616 -22.41 -5.93 10.83
CA ASP A 616 -23.52 -6.60 10.15
C ASP A 616 -23.76 -5.98 8.75
N LEU A 617 -23.27 -4.76 8.54
CA LEU A 617 -23.42 -3.95 7.32
C LEU A 617 -22.25 -4.08 6.34
N VAL A 618 -21.36 -5.06 6.51
CA VAL A 618 -20.13 -5.22 5.72
C VAL A 618 -20.21 -6.44 4.81
N VAL A 619 -19.98 -6.21 3.51
CA VAL A 619 -20.01 -7.22 2.43
C VAL A 619 -18.85 -7.06 1.45
N ASP A 620 -18.62 -8.08 0.62
CA ASP A 620 -17.66 -8.03 -0.48
C ASP A 620 -18.15 -7.05 -1.58
N PRO A 621 -17.27 -6.28 -2.24
CA PRO A 621 -17.67 -5.39 -3.33
C PRO A 621 -18.34 -6.12 -4.51
N LEU A 622 -17.96 -7.37 -4.79
CA LEU A 622 -18.56 -8.20 -5.83
C LEU A 622 -20.00 -8.59 -5.51
N ASP A 623 -20.35 -8.77 -4.24
CA ASP A 623 -21.73 -9.04 -3.80
C ASP A 623 -22.63 -7.82 -4.06
N LEU A 624 -22.14 -6.60 -3.84
CA LEU A 624 -22.85 -5.36 -4.17
C LEU A 624 -22.97 -5.14 -5.70
N LEU A 625 -21.95 -5.56 -6.45
CA LEU A 625 -21.85 -5.40 -7.91
C LEU A 625 -22.55 -6.52 -8.71
N ALA A 626 -23.01 -7.60 -8.06
CA ALA A 626 -23.85 -8.61 -8.69
C ALA A 626 -25.14 -7.96 -9.24
N ILE A 627 -25.60 -8.40 -10.42
CA ILE A 627 -26.71 -7.76 -11.16
C ILE A 627 -27.99 -7.78 -10.31
N ASP A 628 -28.28 -8.93 -9.73
CA ASP A 628 -29.38 -9.30 -8.86
C ASP A 628 -29.19 -8.90 -7.39
N SER A 629 -28.09 -8.24 -7.04
CA SER A 629 -27.75 -7.89 -5.65
C SER A 629 -28.87 -7.10 -4.96
N PRO A 630 -29.37 -7.55 -3.79
CA PRO A 630 -30.34 -6.81 -2.98
C PRO A 630 -29.69 -5.67 -2.18
N TYR A 631 -28.36 -5.52 -2.26
CA TYR A 631 -27.61 -4.58 -1.44
C TYR A 631 -27.53 -3.20 -2.08
N ARG A 632 -27.53 -2.17 -1.21
CA ARG A 632 -27.31 -0.78 -1.58
C ARG A 632 -26.22 -0.18 -0.69
N LEU A 633 -25.33 0.61 -1.28
CA LEU A 633 -24.32 1.39 -0.58
C LEU A 633 -24.95 2.29 0.51
N ASN A 634 -24.32 2.36 1.69
CA ASN A 634 -24.81 3.18 2.80
C ASN A 634 -24.41 4.66 2.64
N ASP A 635 -25.13 5.37 1.78
CA ASP A 635 -24.85 6.76 1.40
C ASP A 635 -24.66 7.68 2.64
N GLN A 636 -25.50 7.49 3.66
CA GLN A 636 -25.46 8.24 4.92
C GLN A 636 -24.23 7.91 5.79
N TYR A 637 -23.78 6.66 5.84
CA TYR A 637 -22.56 6.29 6.55
C TYR A 637 -21.33 6.95 5.92
N TYR A 638 -21.17 6.88 4.59
CA TYR A 638 -20.01 7.47 3.93
C TYR A 638 -19.97 9.00 4.06
N ILE A 639 -21.11 9.68 3.98
CA ILE A 639 -21.15 11.13 4.20
C ILE A 639 -20.83 11.48 5.66
N ASN A 640 -21.61 10.99 6.62
CA ASN A 640 -21.53 11.45 8.03
C ASN A 640 -20.36 10.87 8.83
N LYS A 641 -19.87 9.67 8.48
CA LYS A 641 -18.84 8.95 9.25
C LYS A 641 -17.48 8.89 8.55
N GLN A 642 -17.38 9.25 7.27
CA GLN A 642 -16.12 9.19 6.51
C GLN A 642 -15.74 10.55 5.92
N ILE A 643 -16.60 11.13 5.08
CA ILE A 643 -16.30 12.38 4.35
C ILE A 643 -16.34 13.60 5.29
N ILE A 644 -17.48 13.86 5.96
CA ILE A 644 -17.63 15.05 6.81
C ILE A 644 -16.55 15.09 7.92
N PRO A 645 -16.29 14.03 8.72
CA PRO A 645 -15.26 14.09 9.75
C PRO A 645 -13.85 14.41 9.24
N ALA A 646 -13.51 13.98 8.02
CA ALA A 646 -12.20 14.25 7.43
C ALA A 646 -12.05 15.71 7.00
N LEU A 647 -13.06 16.26 6.33
CA LEU A 647 -13.03 17.65 5.88
C LEU A 647 -13.29 18.65 7.03
N GLN A 648 -14.09 18.29 8.04
CA GLN A 648 -14.36 19.12 9.22
C GLN A 648 -13.09 19.42 10.01
N ARG A 649 -12.13 18.48 10.08
CA ARG A 649 -10.81 18.71 10.71
C ARG A 649 -9.96 19.79 10.01
N VAL A 650 -10.23 20.06 8.74
CA VAL A 650 -9.54 21.10 7.96
C VAL A 650 -10.36 22.38 7.99
N PHE A 651 -11.57 22.34 7.44
CA PHE A 651 -12.36 23.54 7.20
C PHE A 651 -13.01 24.10 8.47
N GLY A 652 -13.08 23.32 9.55
CA GLY A 652 -13.41 23.84 10.88
C GLY A 652 -12.40 24.91 11.37
N LEU A 653 -11.14 24.85 10.94
CA LEU A 653 -10.12 25.87 11.24
C LEU A 653 -10.38 27.21 10.54
N VAL A 654 -11.27 27.25 9.55
CA VAL A 654 -11.76 28.47 8.88
C VAL A 654 -13.25 28.71 9.14
N GLY A 655 -13.79 28.17 10.24
CA GLY A 655 -15.15 28.43 10.71
C GLY A 655 -16.27 27.69 9.97
N ALA A 656 -15.96 26.68 9.14
CA ALA A 656 -16.99 25.91 8.44
C ALA A 656 -17.60 24.80 9.31
N ASP A 657 -18.93 24.70 9.35
CA ASP A 657 -19.65 23.53 9.87
C ASP A 657 -20.27 22.72 8.71
N LEU A 658 -19.62 21.60 8.37
CA LEU A 658 -20.07 20.70 7.32
C LEU A 658 -21.25 19.82 7.72
N TYR A 659 -21.49 19.61 9.02
CA TYR A 659 -22.69 18.91 9.51
C TYR A 659 -23.93 19.79 9.32
N GLN A 660 -23.82 21.08 9.64
CA GLN A 660 -24.86 22.06 9.35
C GLN A 660 -25.13 22.13 7.84
N TRP A 661 -24.09 22.31 7.01
CA TRP A 661 -24.27 22.42 5.55
C TRP A 661 -24.91 21.19 4.90
N PHE A 662 -24.68 20.00 5.46
CA PHE A 662 -25.32 18.76 5.01
C PHE A 662 -26.77 18.65 5.51
N SER A 663 -27.04 19.11 6.73
CA SER A 663 -28.39 19.12 7.31
C SER A 663 -29.32 20.14 6.64
N GLU A 664 -28.78 21.28 6.19
CA GLU A 664 -29.44 22.30 5.38
C GLU A 664 -29.80 21.82 3.96
N MET A 665 -29.23 20.71 3.47
CA MET A 665 -29.48 20.27 2.10
C MET A 665 -30.92 19.77 1.91
N PRO A 666 -31.61 20.18 0.83
CA PRO A 666 -32.80 19.49 0.36
C PRO A 666 -32.47 18.02 0.10
N ARG A 667 -33.15 17.11 0.80
CA ARG A 667 -32.98 15.66 0.61
C ARG A 667 -33.42 15.31 -0.82
N PRO A 668 -32.51 14.89 -1.72
CA PRO A 668 -32.87 14.66 -3.11
C PRO A 668 -33.77 13.44 -3.23
N VAL A 669 -34.88 13.58 -3.94
CA VAL A 669 -35.68 12.44 -4.40
C VAL A 669 -34.78 11.55 -5.26
N ARG A 670 -34.68 10.26 -4.92
CA ARG A 670 -33.86 9.30 -5.65
C ARG A 670 -34.71 8.68 -6.75
N GLU A 671 -34.31 8.88 -8.01
CA GLU A 671 -34.92 8.21 -9.16
C GLU A 671 -34.82 6.69 -8.97
N ALA A 672 -35.94 6.05 -8.65
CA ALA A 672 -36.03 4.62 -8.40
C ALA A 672 -36.18 3.85 -9.72
N TYR A 673 -35.10 3.74 -10.49
CA TYR A 673 -35.02 2.80 -11.61
C TYR A 673 -35.04 1.37 -11.04
N ALA A 674 -36.25 0.80 -10.99
CA ALA A 674 -36.61 -0.50 -10.42
C ALA A 674 -36.38 -0.68 -8.90
N LYS A 675 -37.48 -0.85 -8.13
CA LYS A 675 -37.47 -1.76 -6.97
C LYS A 675 -37.51 -3.19 -7.51
N HIS A 676 -36.76 -4.11 -6.89
CA HIS A 676 -36.70 -5.52 -7.30
C HIS A 676 -38.09 -6.19 -7.30
N LYS A 677 -38.37 -7.04 -8.30
CA LYS A 677 -39.31 -8.16 -8.13
C LYS A 677 -38.64 -9.15 -7.18
N SER A 678 -39.18 -9.32 -5.98
CA SER A 678 -38.65 -10.23 -4.96
C SER A 678 -38.88 -11.69 -5.35
N HIS A 679 -37.92 -12.32 -6.03
CA HIS A 679 -38.04 -13.70 -6.53
C HIS A 679 -37.73 -14.79 -5.50
N ALA A 680 -37.35 -14.44 -4.27
CA ALA A 680 -37.33 -15.38 -3.14
C ALA A 680 -38.65 -15.27 -2.36
N PRO A 681 -39.51 -16.32 -2.32
CA PRO A 681 -40.66 -16.34 -1.44
C PRO A 681 -40.18 -16.51 0.02
N ASN A 682 -40.02 -15.38 0.73
CA ASN A 682 -39.79 -15.41 2.17
C ASN A 682 -41.13 -15.72 2.87
N PRO A 683 -41.28 -16.85 3.59
CA PRO A 683 -42.54 -17.24 4.21
C PRO A 683 -43.11 -16.19 5.19
N TYR A 684 -42.25 -15.36 5.78
CA TYR A 684 -42.58 -14.52 6.93
C TYR A 684 -43.02 -13.08 6.60
N ARG A 685 -43.01 -12.65 5.33
CA ARG A 685 -43.51 -11.32 4.86
C ARG A 685 -43.11 -10.10 5.73
N THR A 686 -41.94 -10.10 6.36
CA THR A 686 -41.62 -9.18 7.48
C THR A 686 -41.33 -7.72 7.12
N ARG A 687 -41.27 -7.34 5.83
CA ARG A 687 -40.92 -5.97 5.41
C ARG A 687 -42.12 -5.18 4.89
N ILE A 688 -42.23 -3.93 5.34
CA ILE A 688 -43.23 -2.94 4.86
C ILE A 688 -43.23 -2.80 3.33
N ASP A 689 -42.09 -2.97 2.66
CA ASP A 689 -41.99 -2.96 1.18
C ASP A 689 -42.86 -4.02 0.46
N PHE A 690 -43.21 -5.14 1.12
CA PHE A 690 -44.15 -6.13 0.58
C PHE A 690 -45.61 -5.62 0.58
N TYR A 691 -45.94 -4.68 1.44
CA TYR A 691 -47.27 -4.10 1.60
C TYR A 691 -47.42 -2.74 0.89
N TYR A 692 -46.31 -2.00 0.73
CA TYR A 692 -46.29 -0.65 0.13
C TYR A 692 -45.35 -0.57 -1.09
N LEU A 693 -45.86 -0.95 -2.25
CA LEU A 693 -45.22 -0.80 -3.56
C LEU A 693 -45.26 0.66 -4.05
N SER A 694 -44.41 1.50 -3.48
CA SER A 694 -44.16 2.88 -3.94
C SER A 694 -43.43 2.91 -5.30
N LYS A 695 -44.16 2.75 -6.41
CA LYS A 695 -43.61 2.97 -7.76
C LYS A 695 -43.42 4.48 -8.00
N HIS A 696 -42.38 4.83 -8.74
CA HIS A 696 -42.14 6.21 -9.20
C HIS A 696 -42.12 6.19 -10.73
N CYS A 697 -42.59 7.27 -11.35
CA CYS A 697 -42.56 7.44 -12.79
C CYS A 697 -41.12 7.54 -13.29
N ILE A 698 -40.77 6.71 -14.27
CA ILE A 698 -39.41 6.64 -14.85
C ILE A 698 -38.99 7.94 -15.56
N LEU A 699 -39.96 8.76 -15.98
CA LEU A 699 -39.71 10.00 -16.74
C LEU A 699 -39.55 11.22 -15.84
N CYS A 700 -40.51 11.50 -14.95
CA CYS A 700 -40.52 12.67 -14.08
C CYS A 700 -40.13 12.42 -12.62
N GLY A 701 -40.08 11.16 -12.17
CA GLY A 701 -39.76 10.80 -10.79
C GLY A 701 -40.90 10.99 -9.78
N GLU A 702 -42.09 11.45 -10.17
CA GLU A 702 -43.24 11.53 -9.27
C GLU A 702 -43.74 10.13 -8.84
N LEU A 703 -44.36 10.04 -7.67
CA LEU A 703 -45.04 8.82 -7.21
C LEU A 703 -46.14 8.41 -8.19
N SER A 704 -46.21 7.11 -8.46
CA SER A 704 -47.14 6.49 -9.40
C SER A 704 -48.01 5.47 -8.65
N PRO A 705 -49.32 5.34 -8.97
CA PRO A 705 -50.15 4.29 -8.41
C PRO A 705 -49.54 2.89 -8.68
N ALA A 706 -49.73 1.96 -7.73
CA ALA A 706 -48.89 0.78 -7.55
C ALA A 706 -48.78 -0.17 -8.76
N SER A 707 -49.68 -0.08 -9.74
CA SER A 707 -49.63 -0.83 -11.00
C SER A 707 -48.69 -0.21 -12.05
N ALA A 708 -48.69 1.12 -12.23
CA ALA A 708 -48.07 1.80 -13.38
C ALA A 708 -46.62 2.25 -13.15
N HIS A 709 -45.79 2.16 -14.20
CA HIS A 709 -44.40 2.64 -14.21
C HIS A 709 -44.23 4.06 -14.76
N ILE A 710 -45.31 4.64 -15.28
CA ILE A 710 -45.43 5.99 -15.82
C ILE A 710 -46.65 6.62 -15.15
N CYS A 711 -46.55 7.84 -14.62
CA CYS A 711 -47.69 8.49 -13.96
C CYS A 711 -48.67 9.10 -14.98
N ASP A 712 -49.90 9.37 -14.53
CA ASP A 712 -51.00 9.85 -15.37
C ASP A 712 -50.74 11.23 -16.02
N LYS A 713 -49.79 12.01 -15.49
CA LYS A 713 -49.34 13.26 -16.16
C LYS A 713 -48.47 12.96 -17.37
N CYS A 714 -47.56 11.99 -17.25
CA CYS A 714 -46.65 11.62 -18.33
C CYS A 714 -47.36 10.80 -19.40
N SER A 715 -48.26 9.89 -19.03
CA SER A 715 -48.96 9.02 -20.00
C SER A 715 -49.87 9.77 -20.98
N LYS A 716 -50.23 11.04 -20.69
CA LYS A 716 -51.00 11.91 -21.59
C LYS A 716 -50.31 12.17 -22.94
N ASP A 717 -48.98 12.17 -22.98
CA ASP A 717 -48.20 12.27 -24.21
C ASP A 717 -47.47 10.95 -24.48
N GLY A 718 -48.22 9.96 -24.96
CA GLY A 718 -47.69 8.64 -25.29
C GLY A 718 -46.52 8.67 -26.28
N THR A 719 -46.50 9.67 -27.18
CA THR A 719 -45.43 9.91 -28.16
C THR A 719 -44.14 10.36 -27.49
N ALA A 720 -44.17 11.37 -26.62
CA ALA A 720 -43.00 11.84 -25.87
C ALA A 720 -42.51 10.77 -24.86
N VAL A 721 -43.43 10.04 -24.24
CA VAL A 721 -43.13 8.89 -23.37
C VAL A 721 -42.34 7.83 -24.14
N ALA A 722 -42.87 7.37 -25.28
CA ALA A 722 -42.21 6.36 -26.10
C ALA A 722 -40.84 6.85 -26.57
N ALA A 723 -40.75 8.06 -27.13
CA ALA A 723 -39.49 8.65 -27.58
C ALA A 723 -38.44 8.76 -26.46
N ALA A 724 -38.85 9.17 -25.24
CA ALA A 724 -37.94 9.29 -24.10
C ALA A 724 -37.49 7.92 -23.55
N VAL A 725 -38.40 6.92 -23.46
CA VAL A 725 -38.06 5.56 -23.01
C VAL A 725 -37.17 4.85 -24.04
N ILE A 726 -37.52 4.91 -25.33
CA ILE A 726 -36.73 4.35 -26.43
C ILE A 726 -35.37 5.03 -26.49
N GLY A 727 -35.32 6.37 -26.47
CA GLY A 727 -34.06 7.13 -26.54
C GLY A 727 -33.12 6.87 -25.36
N ARG A 728 -33.65 6.73 -24.13
CA ARG A 728 -32.85 6.34 -22.96
C ARG A 728 -32.38 4.87 -23.06
N THR A 729 -33.23 3.95 -23.51
CA THR A 729 -32.87 2.52 -23.64
C THR A 729 -31.81 2.33 -24.73
N ALA A 730 -32.01 2.89 -25.92
CA ALA A 730 -31.06 2.85 -27.03
C ALA A 730 -29.74 3.60 -26.74
N LYS A 731 -29.73 4.54 -25.80
CA LYS A 731 -28.47 5.10 -25.27
C LYS A 731 -27.76 4.08 -24.39
N LEU A 732 -28.43 3.55 -23.36
CA LEU A 732 -27.83 2.55 -22.45
C LEU A 732 -27.36 1.29 -23.19
N GLU A 733 -28.05 0.90 -24.26
CA GLU A 733 -27.64 -0.20 -25.12
C GLU A 733 -26.34 0.12 -25.90
N ARG A 734 -26.21 1.31 -26.50
CA ARG A 734 -24.94 1.73 -27.13
C ARG A 734 -23.81 1.84 -26.11
N ASP A 735 -24.10 2.38 -24.92
CA ASP A 735 -23.12 2.51 -23.83
C ASP A 735 -22.62 1.12 -23.39
N ILE A 736 -23.51 0.13 -23.19
CA ILE A 736 -23.09 -1.23 -22.81
C ILE A 736 -22.35 -1.97 -23.94
N GLN A 737 -22.77 -1.80 -25.20
CA GLN A 737 -22.09 -2.38 -26.36
C GLN A 737 -20.64 -1.84 -26.49
N HIS A 738 -20.44 -0.54 -26.23
CA HIS A 738 -19.14 0.11 -26.22
C HIS A 738 -18.26 -0.38 -25.05
N LEU A 739 -18.79 -0.44 -23.82
CA LEU A 739 -18.07 -0.98 -22.66
C LEU A 739 -17.70 -2.46 -22.86
N ALA A 740 -18.57 -3.25 -23.48
CA ALA A 740 -18.31 -4.63 -23.86
C ALA A 740 -17.26 -4.73 -24.99
N ALA A 741 -17.20 -3.77 -25.93
CA ALA A 741 -16.13 -3.70 -26.94
C ALA A 741 -14.75 -3.45 -26.30
N ILE A 742 -14.65 -2.49 -25.35
CA ILE A 742 -13.43 -2.24 -24.58
C ILE A 742 -13.00 -3.51 -23.83
N CYS A 743 -13.94 -4.18 -23.15
CA CYS A 743 -13.66 -5.42 -22.42
C CYS A 743 -13.24 -6.58 -23.34
N ARG A 744 -13.79 -6.65 -24.56
CA ARG A 744 -13.37 -7.63 -25.59
C ARG A 744 -11.93 -7.38 -26.04
N HIS A 745 -11.58 -6.12 -26.36
CA HIS A 745 -10.22 -5.75 -26.76
C HIS A 745 -9.18 -6.01 -25.65
N CYS A 746 -9.57 -5.81 -24.39
CA CYS A 746 -8.77 -6.15 -23.19
C CYS A 746 -8.69 -7.67 -22.89
N GLY A 747 -9.28 -8.55 -23.72
CA GLY A 747 -9.27 -10.00 -23.52
C GLY A 747 -10.24 -10.53 -22.45
N GLY A 748 -11.07 -9.66 -21.85
CA GLY A 748 -12.03 -10.01 -20.79
C GLY A 748 -13.35 -10.63 -21.26
N GLY A 749 -13.56 -10.74 -22.57
CA GLY A 749 -14.75 -11.33 -23.19
C GLY A 749 -14.78 -12.87 -23.16
N ASP A 750 -15.95 -13.44 -23.46
CA ASP A 750 -16.14 -14.79 -24.00
C ASP A 750 -17.02 -14.69 -25.26
N TRP A 751 -16.80 -15.61 -26.19
CA TRP A 751 -17.49 -15.71 -27.48
C TRP A 751 -17.50 -17.15 -28.03
N ILE A 752 -16.97 -18.12 -27.27
CA ILE A 752 -16.85 -19.53 -27.71
C ILE A 752 -17.74 -20.44 -26.87
N VAL A 753 -17.83 -20.20 -25.54
CA VAL A 753 -18.55 -21.11 -24.63
C VAL A 753 -19.87 -20.49 -24.16
N GLU A 754 -19.84 -19.33 -23.52
CA GLU A 754 -21.04 -18.73 -22.91
C GLU A 754 -21.40 -17.34 -23.46
N SER A 755 -20.54 -16.74 -24.29
CA SER A 755 -20.63 -15.34 -24.72
C SER A 755 -20.63 -14.29 -23.58
N GLY A 756 -20.42 -13.01 -23.93
CA GLY A 756 -20.43 -11.87 -22.99
C GLY A 756 -19.17 -11.71 -22.13
N VAL A 757 -19.05 -10.62 -21.36
CA VAL A 757 -17.81 -10.29 -20.62
C VAL A 757 -17.74 -10.96 -19.24
N LYS A 758 -16.74 -11.84 -19.08
CA LYS A 758 -16.49 -12.65 -17.88
C LYS A 758 -15.50 -12.03 -16.88
N CYS A 759 -14.84 -10.93 -17.25
CA CYS A 759 -13.90 -10.22 -16.38
C CYS A 759 -14.58 -9.58 -15.14
N THR A 760 -13.98 -9.79 -13.96
CA THR A 760 -14.43 -9.24 -12.67
C THR A 760 -13.32 -8.50 -11.90
N SER A 761 -12.42 -7.80 -12.61
CA SER A 761 -11.31 -7.06 -11.99
C SER A 761 -11.80 -5.83 -11.20
N LEU A 762 -11.64 -5.86 -9.88
CA LEU A 762 -11.94 -4.72 -8.99
C LEU A 762 -10.96 -3.54 -9.14
N ALA A 763 -9.81 -3.73 -9.81
CA ALA A 763 -8.91 -2.62 -10.16
C ALA A 763 -9.48 -1.76 -11.30
N CYS A 764 -10.22 -2.37 -12.23
CA CYS A 764 -10.61 -1.72 -13.48
C CYS A 764 -11.88 -0.86 -13.32
N SER A 765 -11.78 0.45 -13.57
CA SER A 765 -12.93 1.38 -13.59
C SER A 765 -14.07 0.93 -14.50
N VAL A 766 -13.75 0.37 -15.67
CA VAL A 766 -14.72 -0.12 -16.67
C VAL A 766 -15.60 -1.24 -16.12
N PHE A 767 -15.12 -2.04 -15.15
CA PHE A 767 -15.94 -3.07 -14.51
C PHE A 767 -17.12 -2.48 -13.72
N TYR A 768 -16.87 -1.42 -12.93
CA TYR A 768 -17.91 -0.74 -12.16
C TYR A 768 -18.91 -0.02 -13.06
N GLU A 769 -18.42 0.64 -14.11
CA GLU A 769 -19.25 1.34 -15.08
C GLU A 769 -20.11 0.37 -15.90
N ARG A 770 -19.53 -0.73 -16.40
CA ARG A 770 -20.27 -1.82 -17.05
C ARG A 770 -21.37 -2.35 -16.15
N ARG A 771 -21.06 -2.69 -14.90
CA ARG A 771 -22.08 -3.20 -13.94
C ARG A 771 -23.19 -2.21 -13.66
N LYS A 772 -22.89 -0.92 -13.60
CA LYS A 772 -23.90 0.14 -13.44
C LYS A 772 -24.81 0.22 -14.67
N VAL A 773 -24.25 0.40 -15.87
CA VAL A 773 -25.03 0.49 -17.13
C VAL A 773 -25.83 -0.78 -17.36
N GLN A 774 -25.29 -1.95 -16.99
CA GLN A 774 -25.98 -3.24 -17.06
C GLN A 774 -27.23 -3.28 -16.16
N LYS A 775 -27.15 -2.81 -14.91
CA LYS A 775 -28.32 -2.71 -14.02
C LYS A 775 -29.35 -1.69 -14.54
N ASP A 776 -28.88 -0.51 -14.95
CA ASP A 776 -29.73 0.57 -15.46
C ASP A 776 -30.50 0.13 -16.73
N LEU A 777 -29.82 -0.57 -17.65
CA LEU A 777 -30.40 -1.13 -18.88
C LEU A 777 -31.41 -2.26 -18.58
N GLN A 778 -31.12 -3.17 -17.65
CA GLN A 778 -32.05 -4.25 -17.29
C GLN A 778 -33.35 -3.68 -16.70
N GLY A 779 -33.26 -2.71 -15.79
CA GLY A 779 -34.42 -2.05 -15.19
C GLY A 779 -35.26 -1.31 -16.23
N LEU A 780 -34.63 -0.54 -17.11
CA LEU A 780 -35.35 0.24 -18.12
C LEU A 780 -35.92 -0.64 -19.26
N SER A 781 -35.14 -1.61 -19.76
CA SER A 781 -35.58 -2.53 -20.81
C SER A 781 -36.78 -3.36 -20.36
N SER A 782 -36.82 -3.83 -19.12
CA SER A 782 -37.97 -4.57 -18.60
C SER A 782 -39.27 -3.77 -18.73
N VAL A 783 -39.23 -2.47 -18.40
CA VAL A 783 -40.42 -1.61 -18.46
C VAL A 783 -40.74 -1.17 -19.90
N ALA A 784 -39.71 -0.90 -20.71
CA ALA A 784 -39.90 -0.58 -22.12
C ALA A 784 -40.51 -1.75 -22.90
N THR A 785 -40.17 -2.99 -22.55
CA THR A 785 -40.79 -4.21 -23.09
C THR A 785 -42.20 -4.45 -22.54
N GLU A 786 -42.42 -4.30 -21.22
CA GLU A 786 -43.78 -4.41 -20.62
C GLU A 786 -44.76 -3.36 -21.20
N ALA A 787 -44.27 -2.19 -21.63
CA ALA A 787 -45.05 -1.14 -22.30
C ALA A 787 -45.11 -1.25 -23.83
N GLY A 788 -44.49 -2.27 -24.44
CA GLY A 788 -44.47 -2.47 -25.90
C GLY A 788 -43.63 -1.47 -26.71
N PHE A 789 -42.83 -0.61 -26.05
CA PHE A 789 -42.02 0.41 -26.71
C PHE A 789 -40.65 -0.07 -27.21
N TYR A 790 -40.12 -1.18 -26.67
CA TYR A 790 -38.78 -1.67 -27.02
C TYR A 790 -38.69 -3.21 -26.98
N PRO A 791 -37.98 -3.85 -27.93
CA PRO A 791 -37.75 -5.30 -27.89
C PRO A 791 -36.99 -5.72 -26.62
N LYS A 792 -37.19 -6.97 -26.19
CA LYS A 792 -36.55 -7.50 -24.98
C LYS A 792 -35.03 -7.58 -25.17
N CYS A 793 -34.27 -6.72 -24.49
CA CYS A 793 -32.81 -6.76 -24.50
C CYS A 793 -32.29 -7.86 -23.55
N MET A 794 -31.46 -8.77 -24.06
CA MET A 794 -30.78 -9.80 -23.24
C MET A 794 -29.51 -9.23 -22.61
N VAL A 795 -29.69 -8.46 -21.54
CA VAL A 795 -28.63 -7.70 -20.85
C VAL A 795 -27.50 -8.58 -20.27
N GLU A 796 -27.76 -9.87 -20.09
CA GLU A 796 -26.79 -10.90 -19.66
C GLU A 796 -25.70 -11.19 -20.70
N TRP A 797 -25.91 -10.83 -21.96
CA TRP A 797 -24.98 -11.10 -23.07
C TRP A 797 -23.82 -10.08 -23.15
N PHE A 798 -23.77 -9.08 -22.25
CA PHE A 798 -22.80 -7.99 -22.23
C PHE A 798 -21.83 -8.02 -21.03
#